data_AF-A0A2E8EXM7-F1
#
_entry.id   AF-A0A2E8EXM7-F1
#
_cell.length_a   1.000
_cell.length_b   1.000
_cell.length_c   1.000
_cell.angle_alpha   90.00
_cell.angle_beta   90.00
_cell.angle_gamma   90.00
#
_symmetry.space_group_name_H-M   'P 1'
#
loop_
_entity.id
_entity.type
_entity.pdbx_description
1 polymer ?
#
loop_
_entity_poly.entity_id
_entity_poly.type
_entity_poly.pdbx_seq_one_letter_code
_entity_poly.pdbx_strand_id
1 'polypeptide(L)'
;MLKIGFVFLILALVLTVAMQPANASVLRQSSQIGIFGEVVNVTGDHPRAVAGEIDITLNTAKGPVEITANPGTVIRVPGMEQPSVEDIPLGSPVAVLASNGQAASILVKPVRPVRSRHFTGIVTGVGEDGIVEIEDDRGRKISAPLADGPSVLKPGYMVTAVLDQDLNSGAILITGLDQALDNLKRLQAALERAEKDPATGKLAALRQRLNENGDRHLTMAQNVLNRTGPSRQGQLKERFDAAQNAYGQGMSRFRAGRPSATVSGIVTSIDQQRKLLMVQPARSALVQVIIDGDTAIKFQGRDIPFSRLDVANRVQVRYGLEFRVASRVSVSAGATLDKTAAKVLLATRDPGEVTGTVLDIERFPGELPHITLRDKESQHTVTLNMSQESVVLRNGAPSAVNRDLLDTEVTAIFYPDSLELIELDSQAADGENSPIRGVIHRFVAKNLPGNLSILTRDGAVRTFSRTGETVVRRNGRQVSINEVRLGDLVRANTRILLASGDAAPVLEVLSLSSPPLAPIHGTITGITDAGQGSMRATITTNKLDIVDVLVDADTQVVQKGKSIGLDGLALGQRIVNGAYHPISREAARLTVQPPRAARISGEITLVEEYLSAVTIQPRQGDPVILIFPQNENPVITRQNKRGLKLSDLKAGDRVRAAFYDPATNRVLRIVLAPKPDLDY
;
A
#
# COMPACT_ATOMS: atom_id res chain seq x y z
N MET A 1 -30.74 -27.46 -21.99
CA MET A 1 -29.96 -28.63 -22.46
C MET A 1 -28.82 -28.07 -23.31
N LEU A 2 -27.58 -28.08 -22.78
CA LEU A 2 -26.44 -28.94 -23.23
C LEU A 2 -25.81 -28.42 -24.55
N LYS A 3 -24.52 -28.18 -24.81
CA LYS A 3 -23.18 -28.23 -24.16
C LYS A 3 -22.21 -27.51 -25.14
N ILE A 4 -21.28 -26.66 -24.66
CA ILE A 4 -19.79 -26.78 -24.70
C ILE A 4 -19.09 -27.01 -26.06
N GLY A 5 -18.16 -26.09 -26.40
CA GLY A 5 -16.75 -26.44 -26.68
C GLY A 5 -16.22 -26.24 -28.10
N PHE A 6 -15.29 -25.29 -28.29
CA PHE A 6 -14.30 -25.35 -29.37
C PHE A 6 -12.99 -24.68 -28.93
N VAL A 7 -12.07 -25.52 -28.46
CA VAL A 7 -10.62 -25.29 -28.37
C VAL A 7 -10.03 -26.36 -29.26
N PHE A 8 -9.28 -26.00 -30.30
CA PHE A 8 -8.15 -26.75 -30.88
C PHE A 8 -7.72 -26.09 -32.20
N LEU A 9 -6.63 -25.33 -32.17
CA LEU A 9 -5.79 -25.07 -33.34
C LEU A 9 -4.39 -24.76 -32.82
N ILE A 10 -3.48 -25.72 -32.94
CA ILE A 10 -2.03 -25.62 -33.20
C ILE A 10 -1.53 -27.07 -33.13
N LEU A 11 -1.74 -27.78 -34.23
CA LEU A 11 -1.03 -29.01 -34.55
C LEU A 11 -0.98 -29.07 -36.09
N ALA A 12 0.16 -28.69 -36.66
CA ALA A 12 0.71 -29.18 -37.94
C ALA A 12 1.63 -28.14 -38.59
N LEU A 13 2.95 -28.32 -38.44
CA LEU A 13 3.93 -28.14 -39.52
C LEU A 13 5.16 -28.99 -39.14
N VAL A 14 5.11 -30.31 -39.43
CA VAL A 14 5.75 -31.02 -40.56
C VAL A 14 7.28 -31.05 -40.42
N LEU A 15 7.85 -32.15 -39.90
CA LEU A 15 8.33 -33.36 -40.62
C LEU A 15 9.48 -33.09 -41.61
N THR A 16 10.69 -33.54 -41.26
CA THR A 16 11.63 -34.12 -42.23
C THR A 16 12.29 -35.36 -41.62
N VAL A 17 12.31 -36.44 -42.41
CA VAL A 17 12.77 -37.79 -42.06
C VAL A 17 14.20 -37.96 -42.53
N ALA A 18 15.07 -38.49 -41.68
CA ALA A 18 16.24 -39.27 -42.09
C ALA A 18 16.46 -40.41 -41.09
N MET A 19 16.23 -41.65 -41.55
CA MET A 19 16.57 -42.87 -40.82
C MET A 19 18.06 -43.20 -41.03
N GLN A 20 18.82 -43.29 -39.93
CA GLN A 20 19.96 -44.20 -39.79
C GLN A 20 20.03 -44.68 -38.33
N PRO A 21 20.34 -45.96 -38.06
CA PRO A 21 20.38 -46.51 -36.70
C PRO A 21 21.79 -46.33 -36.11
N ALA A 22 21.89 -45.65 -34.97
CA ALA A 22 23.14 -45.60 -34.21
C ALA A 22 22.82 -45.62 -32.71
N ASN A 23 23.26 -46.71 -32.08
CA ASN A 23 23.73 -46.86 -30.70
C ASN A 23 23.04 -46.07 -29.59
N ALA A 24 22.46 -46.84 -28.65
CA ALA A 24 22.01 -46.41 -27.35
C ALA A 24 23.11 -45.67 -26.57
N SER A 25 23.04 -44.34 -26.57
CA SER A 25 23.49 -43.53 -25.45
C SER A 25 22.26 -43.16 -24.62
N VAL A 26 22.18 -43.71 -23.42
CA VAL A 26 21.18 -43.37 -22.40
C VAL A 26 21.35 -41.90 -22.04
N LEU A 27 20.57 -41.02 -22.68
CA LEU A 27 20.34 -39.67 -22.19
C LEU A 27 19.40 -39.78 -20.98
N ARG A 28 19.96 -39.60 -19.78
CA ARG A 28 19.15 -39.25 -18.60
C ARG A 28 18.37 -37.98 -18.95
N GLN A 29 17.07 -38.11 -19.23
CA GLN A 29 16.17 -36.97 -19.25
C GLN A 29 16.14 -36.39 -17.83
N SER A 30 16.85 -35.28 -17.62
CA SER A 30 16.60 -34.42 -16.46
C SER A 30 15.16 -33.92 -16.58
N SER A 31 14.25 -34.44 -15.76
CA SER A 31 12.87 -33.98 -15.75
C SER A 31 12.85 -32.54 -15.25
N GLN A 32 12.80 -31.58 -16.18
CA GLN A 32 12.54 -30.20 -15.84
C GLN A 32 11.08 -30.09 -15.37
N ILE A 33 10.87 -29.49 -14.21
CA ILE A 33 9.57 -29.31 -13.58
C ILE A 33 9.25 -27.81 -13.62
N GLY A 34 8.05 -27.47 -14.10
CA GLY A 34 7.50 -26.13 -13.98
C GLY A 34 6.85 -25.95 -12.62
N ILE A 35 7.37 -25.01 -11.83
CA ILE A 35 6.87 -24.65 -10.50
C ILE A 35 6.23 -23.27 -10.60
N PHE A 36 4.99 -23.14 -10.13
CA PHE A 36 4.27 -21.87 -10.09
C PHE A 36 3.93 -21.55 -8.64
N GLY A 37 4.34 -20.38 -8.17
CA GLY A 37 4.15 -20.00 -6.78
C GLY A 37 4.44 -18.52 -6.55
N GLU A 38 4.19 -18.08 -5.33
CA GLU A 38 4.49 -16.73 -4.86
C GLU A 38 5.80 -16.78 -4.06
N VAL A 39 6.76 -15.91 -4.39
CA VAL A 39 8.04 -15.88 -3.66
C VAL A 39 7.79 -15.41 -2.23
N VAL A 40 8.09 -16.24 -1.23
CA VAL A 40 7.84 -15.91 0.18
C VAL A 40 9.12 -15.66 0.96
N ASN A 41 10.25 -16.19 0.49
CA ASN A 41 11.55 -15.95 1.08
C ASN A 41 12.66 -16.03 0.02
N VAL A 42 13.75 -15.29 0.24
CA VAL A 42 14.98 -15.33 -0.56
C VAL A 42 16.15 -15.22 0.42
N THR A 43 17.00 -16.24 0.49
CA THR A 43 18.08 -16.34 1.47
C THR A 43 19.40 -16.71 0.80
N GLY A 44 20.45 -15.94 1.10
CA GLY A 44 21.83 -16.26 0.71
C GLY A 44 22.64 -16.97 1.80
N ASP A 45 22.10 -17.07 3.03
CA ASP A 45 22.79 -17.62 4.20
C ASP A 45 22.34 -19.05 4.47
N HIS A 46 22.89 -20.02 3.72
CA HIS A 46 22.75 -21.44 4.01
C HIS A 46 24.14 -22.07 4.26
N PRO A 47 24.34 -23.01 5.22
CA PRO A 47 25.65 -23.62 5.50
C PRO A 47 26.24 -24.44 4.34
N ARG A 48 25.51 -24.59 3.24
CA ARG A 48 25.90 -25.27 2.00
C ARG A 48 26.08 -24.31 0.82
N ALA A 49 25.95 -22.99 1.02
CA ALA A 49 25.99 -22.02 -0.06
C ALA A 49 27.36 -22.03 -0.77
N VAL A 50 27.35 -22.51 -2.01
CA VAL A 50 28.46 -22.26 -2.95
C VAL A 50 28.38 -20.78 -3.35
N ALA A 51 29.53 -20.13 -3.55
CA ALA A 51 29.57 -18.71 -3.88
C ALA A 51 28.65 -18.36 -5.08
N GLY A 52 27.61 -17.56 -4.84
CA GLY A 52 26.64 -17.12 -5.84
C GLY A 52 25.36 -17.95 -5.93
N GLU A 53 25.17 -18.97 -5.08
CA GLU A 53 23.88 -19.66 -4.94
C GLU A 53 22.95 -18.91 -3.96
N ILE A 54 21.68 -18.81 -4.32
CA ILE A 54 20.64 -18.14 -3.53
C ILE A 54 19.41 -19.03 -3.50
N ASP A 55 18.94 -19.37 -2.30
CA ASP A 55 17.73 -20.15 -2.11
C ASP A 55 16.50 -19.26 -2.13
N ILE A 56 15.46 -19.72 -2.82
CA ILE A 56 14.19 -19.02 -2.99
C ILE A 56 13.10 -19.98 -2.53
N THR A 57 12.30 -19.55 -1.55
CA THR A 57 11.12 -20.29 -1.11
C THR A 57 9.91 -19.75 -1.86
N LEU A 58 9.19 -20.64 -2.55
CA LEU A 58 7.95 -20.35 -3.25
C LEU A 58 6.77 -20.97 -2.52
N ASN A 59 5.75 -20.18 -2.19
CA ASN A 59 4.48 -20.71 -1.76
C ASN A 59 3.67 -21.15 -2.99
N THR A 60 3.46 -22.47 -3.14
CA THR A 60 2.72 -23.04 -4.27
C THR A 60 1.37 -23.58 -3.80
N ALA A 61 0.47 -23.89 -4.75
CA ALA A 61 -0.82 -24.52 -4.42
C ALA A 61 -0.70 -25.90 -3.74
N LYS A 62 0.48 -26.52 -3.78
CA LYS A 62 0.77 -27.82 -3.15
C LYS A 62 1.59 -27.70 -1.87
N GLY A 63 1.75 -26.48 -1.36
CA GLY A 63 2.65 -26.16 -0.25
C GLY A 63 3.92 -25.46 -0.71
N PRO A 64 4.75 -25.00 0.23
CA PRO A 64 5.97 -24.29 -0.07
C PRO A 64 7.04 -25.22 -0.67
N VAL A 65 7.79 -24.68 -1.61
CA VAL A 65 8.87 -25.36 -2.34
C VAL A 65 10.09 -24.47 -2.31
N GLU A 66 11.21 -25.03 -1.88
CA GLU A 66 12.51 -24.37 -1.93
C GLU A 66 13.22 -24.73 -3.24
N ILE A 67 13.83 -23.71 -3.86
CA ILE A 67 14.59 -23.83 -5.10
C ILE A 67 15.88 -23.02 -4.97
N THR A 68 16.98 -23.56 -5.47
CA THR A 68 18.27 -22.87 -5.47
C THR A 68 18.50 -22.25 -6.84
N ALA A 69 18.72 -20.94 -6.89
CA ALA A 69 19.19 -20.23 -8.07
C ALA A 69 20.71 -20.06 -8.00
N ASN A 70 21.39 -20.21 -9.13
CA ASN A 70 22.84 -20.09 -9.24
C ASN A 70 23.20 -19.03 -10.31
N PRO A 71 24.49 -18.69 -10.50
CA PRO A 71 24.88 -17.68 -11.50
C PRO A 71 24.48 -18.02 -12.95
N GLY A 72 24.14 -19.29 -13.24
CA GLY A 72 23.64 -19.74 -14.54
C GLY A 72 22.11 -19.72 -14.67
N THR A 73 21.36 -19.41 -13.62
CA THR A 73 19.90 -19.33 -13.65
C THR A 73 19.46 -18.14 -14.52
N VAL A 74 18.66 -18.41 -15.55
CA VAL A 74 18.13 -17.34 -16.42
C VAL A 74 16.93 -16.69 -15.75
N ILE A 75 17.10 -15.46 -15.30
CA ILE A 75 16.04 -14.72 -14.61
C ILE A 75 15.42 -13.71 -15.59
N ARG A 76 14.09 -13.59 -15.54
CA ARG A 76 13.31 -12.62 -16.30
C ARG A 76 12.32 -11.96 -15.38
N VAL A 77 12.54 -10.68 -15.12
CA VAL A 77 11.59 -9.79 -14.46
C VAL A 77 11.06 -8.85 -15.54
N PRO A 78 9.74 -8.81 -15.78
CA PRO A 78 9.18 -7.93 -16.80
C PRO A 78 9.60 -6.47 -16.57
N GLY A 79 10.13 -5.83 -17.62
CA GLY A 79 10.67 -4.48 -17.53
C GLY A 79 12.05 -4.40 -16.89
N MET A 80 12.73 -5.55 -16.71
CA MET A 80 14.15 -5.61 -16.39
C MET A 80 14.93 -6.46 -17.37
N GLU A 81 16.13 -6.00 -17.71
CA GLU A 81 16.94 -6.60 -18.77
C GLU A 81 18.02 -7.55 -18.25
N GLN A 82 18.62 -7.23 -17.09
CA GLN A 82 19.59 -8.09 -16.40
C GLN A 82 19.18 -8.35 -14.94
N PRO A 83 18.02 -8.99 -14.71
CA PRO A 83 17.58 -9.27 -13.35
C PRO A 83 18.39 -10.41 -12.71
N SER A 84 18.57 -10.29 -11.41
CA SER A 84 19.15 -11.25 -10.47
C SER A 84 18.06 -11.81 -9.54
N VAL A 85 18.42 -12.77 -8.69
CA VAL A 85 17.48 -13.35 -7.73
C VAL A 85 16.98 -12.31 -6.74
N GLU A 86 17.85 -11.39 -6.34
CA GLU A 86 17.53 -10.27 -5.44
C GLU A 86 16.53 -9.27 -6.04
N ASP A 87 16.34 -9.32 -7.37
CA ASP A 87 15.38 -8.49 -8.09
C ASP A 87 13.96 -9.02 -8.05
N ILE A 88 13.79 -10.28 -7.65
CA ILE A 88 12.50 -10.94 -7.55
C ILE A 88 11.83 -10.50 -6.25
N PRO A 89 10.75 -9.70 -6.29
CA PRO A 89 10.12 -9.23 -5.07
C PRO A 89 9.45 -10.39 -4.33
N LEU A 90 9.58 -10.41 -3.01
CA LEU A 90 8.69 -11.21 -2.17
C LEU A 90 7.22 -10.84 -2.47
N GLY A 91 6.35 -11.83 -2.45
CA GLY A 91 4.96 -11.71 -2.87
C GLY A 91 4.75 -11.66 -4.39
N SER A 92 5.77 -11.96 -5.19
CA SER A 92 5.64 -12.00 -6.66
C SER A 92 5.26 -13.39 -7.14
N PRO A 93 4.22 -13.52 -7.99
CA PRO A 93 3.97 -14.77 -8.66
C PRO A 93 5.09 -15.02 -9.68
N VAL A 94 5.71 -16.18 -9.58
CA VAL A 94 6.77 -16.62 -10.48
C VAL A 94 6.40 -17.93 -11.15
N ALA A 95 6.95 -18.12 -12.34
CA ALA A 95 7.04 -19.41 -13.00
C ALA A 95 8.53 -19.79 -13.02
N VAL A 96 8.86 -20.90 -12.38
CA VAL A 96 10.23 -21.42 -12.31
C VAL A 96 10.32 -22.70 -13.10
N LEU A 97 11.32 -22.79 -13.97
CA LEU A 97 11.74 -24.04 -14.56
C LEU A 97 12.89 -24.57 -13.71
N ALA A 98 12.68 -25.69 -13.01
CA ALA A 98 13.67 -26.26 -12.10
C ALA A 98 14.00 -27.72 -12.46
N SER A 99 15.20 -28.16 -12.13
CA SER A 99 15.60 -29.57 -12.17
C SER A 99 16.38 -29.91 -10.91
N ASN A 100 15.97 -30.98 -10.20
CA ASN A 100 16.60 -31.43 -8.95
C ASN A 100 16.76 -30.32 -7.89
N GLY A 101 15.75 -29.45 -7.75
CA GLY A 101 15.79 -28.32 -6.80
C GLY A 101 16.57 -27.10 -7.30
N GLN A 102 17.31 -27.19 -8.42
CA GLN A 102 18.00 -26.04 -9.01
C GLN A 102 17.15 -25.36 -10.08
N ALA A 103 17.07 -24.03 -10.03
CA ALA A 103 16.36 -23.22 -11.01
C ALA A 103 17.20 -23.06 -12.29
N ALA A 104 16.68 -23.54 -13.41
CA ALA A 104 17.23 -23.26 -14.74
C ALA A 104 16.75 -21.89 -15.25
N SER A 105 15.49 -21.54 -14.99
CA SER A 105 14.97 -20.21 -15.27
C SER A 105 13.88 -19.77 -14.30
N ILE A 106 13.80 -18.47 -14.06
CA ILE A 106 12.77 -17.86 -13.22
C ILE A 106 12.14 -16.71 -14.00
N LEU A 107 10.84 -16.80 -14.26
CA LEU A 107 10.04 -15.76 -14.87
C LEU A 107 9.10 -15.17 -13.82
N VAL A 108 9.30 -13.90 -13.47
CA VAL A 108 8.32 -13.17 -12.67
C VAL A 108 7.10 -12.88 -13.53
N LYS A 109 5.94 -13.43 -13.16
CA LYS A 109 4.69 -13.18 -13.88
C LYS A 109 4.23 -11.75 -13.59
N PRO A 110 4.13 -10.88 -14.60
CA PRO A 110 3.61 -9.54 -14.39
C PRO A 110 2.13 -9.65 -14.02
N VAL A 111 1.75 -9.14 -12.85
CA VAL A 111 0.35 -9.15 -12.38
C VAL A 111 -0.52 -8.15 -13.16
N ARG A 112 0.08 -7.32 -14.05
CA ARG A 112 -0.53 -6.50 -15.10
C ARG A 112 0.57 -5.78 -15.93
N PRO A 113 0.30 -5.34 -17.18
CA PRO A 113 1.24 -4.52 -17.97
C PRO A 113 1.58 -3.19 -17.25
N VAL A 114 2.76 -2.64 -17.57
CA VAL A 114 3.40 -1.43 -17.00
C VAL A 114 2.36 -0.39 -16.57
N ARG A 115 2.21 -0.19 -15.26
CA ARG A 115 1.14 0.61 -14.67
C ARG A 115 1.56 2.08 -14.57
N SER A 116 0.75 2.96 -15.14
CA SER A 116 0.67 4.33 -14.69
C SER A 116 -0.18 4.41 -13.41
N ARG A 117 0.23 5.21 -12.42
CA ARG A 117 -0.55 5.47 -11.19
C ARG A 117 -0.83 6.95 -11.05
N HIS A 118 -2.05 7.29 -10.66
CA HIS A 118 -2.39 8.68 -10.38
C HIS A 118 -2.00 9.07 -8.95
N PHE A 119 -1.35 10.22 -8.80
CA PHE A 119 -1.13 10.89 -7.51
C PHE A 119 -1.72 12.29 -7.56
N THR A 120 -2.75 12.52 -6.75
CA THR A 120 -3.42 13.81 -6.66
C THR A 120 -2.92 14.53 -5.43
N GLY A 121 -2.43 15.76 -5.61
CA GLY A 121 -1.85 16.57 -4.54
C GLY A 121 -1.63 18.01 -4.96
N ILE A 122 -0.90 18.74 -4.14
CA ILE A 122 -0.50 20.13 -4.37
C ILE A 122 0.99 20.16 -4.62
N VAL A 123 1.39 20.90 -5.65
CA VAL A 123 2.79 21.18 -5.92
C VAL A 123 3.37 22.00 -4.78
N THR A 124 4.34 21.45 -4.05
CA THR A 124 5.01 22.13 -2.93
C THR A 124 6.38 22.68 -3.31
N GLY A 125 6.92 22.24 -4.45
CA GLY A 125 8.19 22.68 -5.01
C GLY A 125 8.29 22.35 -6.50
N VAL A 126 8.90 23.25 -7.26
CA VAL A 126 9.32 23.01 -8.65
C VAL A 126 10.77 23.43 -8.73
N GLY A 127 11.66 22.45 -8.78
CA GLY A 127 13.09 22.69 -8.91
C GLY A 127 13.44 23.14 -10.32
N GLU A 128 14.53 23.89 -10.45
CA GLU A 128 15.07 24.30 -11.75
C GLU A 128 15.65 23.13 -12.55
N ASP A 129 15.91 22.01 -11.86
CA ASP A 129 16.18 20.68 -12.41
C ASP A 129 14.89 19.99 -12.93
N GLY A 130 13.75 20.66 -12.88
CA GLY A 130 12.49 20.12 -13.36
C GLY A 130 11.88 19.03 -12.49
N ILE A 131 12.39 18.84 -11.26
CA ILE A 131 11.75 18.03 -10.23
C ILE A 131 10.50 18.74 -9.74
N VAL A 132 9.41 17.99 -9.68
CA VAL A 132 8.16 18.45 -9.09
C VAL A 132 7.94 17.69 -7.80
N GLU A 133 7.77 18.44 -6.73
CA GLU A 133 7.36 17.93 -5.44
C GLU A 133 5.86 18.09 -5.31
N ILE A 134 5.15 16.98 -5.06
CA ILE A 134 3.69 16.99 -4.91
C ILE A 134 3.36 16.36 -3.56
N GLU A 135 2.59 17.06 -2.75
CA GLU A 135 2.12 16.59 -1.45
C GLU A 135 0.60 16.45 -1.44
N ASP A 136 0.08 15.37 -0.88
CA ASP A 136 -1.38 15.17 -0.76
C ASP A 136 -1.97 15.64 0.58
N ASP A 137 -3.29 15.45 0.73
CA ASP A 137 -4.04 15.79 1.94
C ASP A 137 -3.62 14.99 3.19
N ARG A 138 -2.90 13.88 3.03
CA ARG A 138 -2.38 13.04 4.12
C ARG A 138 -0.94 13.37 4.49
N GLY A 139 -0.27 14.19 3.67
CA GLY A 139 1.14 14.57 3.83
C GLY A 139 2.09 13.52 3.30
N ARG A 140 1.62 12.70 2.36
CA ARG A 140 2.50 11.87 1.54
C ARG A 140 3.08 12.79 0.47
N LYS A 141 4.38 12.69 0.26
CA LYS A 141 5.09 13.50 -0.73
C LYS A 141 5.70 12.59 -1.78
N ILE A 142 5.52 12.96 -3.03
CA ILE A 142 6.31 12.40 -4.13
C ILE A 142 7.26 13.47 -4.64
N SER A 143 8.45 13.06 -5.03
CA SER A 143 9.44 13.93 -5.67
C SER A 143 9.97 13.21 -6.90
N ALA A 144 9.59 13.72 -8.08
CA ALA A 144 9.89 13.08 -9.35
C ALA A 144 10.05 14.13 -10.45
N PRO A 145 10.86 13.86 -11.48
CA PRO A 145 10.92 14.75 -12.63
C PRO A 145 9.61 14.72 -13.40
N LEU A 146 9.29 15.85 -14.01
CA LEU A 146 8.18 15.97 -14.93
C LEU A 146 8.69 15.83 -16.36
N ALA A 147 8.32 14.74 -17.04
CA ALA A 147 8.65 14.54 -18.44
C ALA A 147 7.73 15.33 -19.38
N ASP A 148 6.44 15.31 -19.07
CA ASP A 148 5.43 16.00 -19.85
C ASP A 148 4.40 16.64 -18.92
N GLY A 149 4.07 17.89 -19.21
CA GLY A 149 3.23 18.72 -18.36
C GLY A 149 3.25 20.20 -18.75
N PRO A 150 2.51 21.05 -18.02
CA PRO A 150 2.34 22.45 -18.37
C PRO A 150 3.68 23.20 -18.36
N SER A 151 3.85 24.10 -19.32
CA SER A 151 5.06 24.94 -19.49
C SER A 151 5.36 25.79 -18.25
N VAL A 152 4.34 26.07 -17.43
CA VAL A 152 4.45 26.80 -16.17
C VAL A 152 3.74 26.02 -15.07
N LEU A 153 4.53 25.52 -14.12
CA LEU A 153 4.04 24.92 -12.89
C LEU A 153 4.64 25.70 -11.71
N LYS A 154 3.81 26.07 -10.74
CA LYS A 154 4.24 26.83 -9.55
C LYS A 154 3.76 26.14 -8.28
N PRO A 155 4.46 26.33 -7.15
CA PRO A 155 3.94 25.90 -5.85
C PRO A 155 2.51 26.41 -5.60
N GLY A 156 1.69 25.57 -4.97
CA GLY A 156 0.26 25.79 -4.72
C GLY A 156 -0.68 25.30 -5.79
N TYR A 157 -0.17 24.80 -6.92
CA TYR A 157 -1.02 24.23 -7.97
C TYR A 157 -1.50 22.85 -7.53
N MET A 158 -2.80 22.64 -7.59
CA MET A 158 -3.37 21.32 -7.37
C MET A 158 -3.40 20.52 -8.66
N VAL A 159 -2.83 19.32 -8.60
CA VAL A 159 -2.51 18.52 -9.77
C VAL A 159 -2.86 17.06 -9.54
N THR A 160 -3.18 16.37 -10.63
CA THR A 160 -3.17 14.91 -10.68
C THR A 160 -2.03 14.50 -11.61
N ALA A 161 -0.97 13.97 -11.00
CA ALA A 161 0.19 13.44 -11.69
C ALA A 161 -0.04 11.99 -12.10
N VAL A 162 0.34 11.64 -13.31
CA VAL A 162 0.48 10.27 -13.81
C VAL A 162 1.92 9.85 -13.55
N LEU A 163 2.10 8.87 -12.68
CA LEU A 163 3.38 8.32 -12.27
C LEU A 163 3.67 7.05 -13.05
N ASP A 164 4.81 7.00 -13.70
CA ASP A 164 5.40 5.78 -14.25
C ASP A 164 6.66 5.44 -13.44
N GLN A 165 6.82 4.15 -13.09
CA GLN A 165 8.05 3.65 -12.49
C GLN A 165 8.85 2.87 -13.52
N ASP A 166 10.13 3.17 -13.62
CA ASP A 166 11.08 2.34 -14.33
C ASP A 166 11.46 1.16 -13.44
N LEU A 167 11.19 -0.07 -13.89
CA LEU A 167 11.30 -1.28 -13.06
C LEU A 167 12.76 -1.69 -12.83
N ASN A 168 13.67 -1.30 -13.73
CA ASN A 168 15.12 -1.47 -13.60
C ASN A 168 15.70 -0.62 -12.47
N SER A 169 15.50 0.69 -12.55
CA SER A 169 16.03 1.67 -11.58
C SER A 169 15.20 1.80 -10.31
N GLY A 170 13.91 1.46 -10.36
CA GLY A 170 12.92 1.82 -9.35
C GLY A 170 12.57 3.31 -9.32
N ALA A 171 13.08 4.12 -10.25
CA ALA A 171 12.85 5.56 -10.31
C ALA A 171 11.42 5.88 -10.77
N ILE A 172 10.83 6.92 -10.19
CA ILE A 172 9.51 7.43 -10.58
C ILE A 172 9.66 8.66 -11.47
N LEU A 173 8.82 8.73 -12.48
CA LEU A 173 8.67 9.89 -13.35
C LEU A 173 7.22 10.31 -13.45
N ILE A 174 6.98 11.61 -13.49
CA ILE A 174 5.67 12.17 -13.81
C ILE A 174 5.58 12.30 -15.33
N THR A 175 4.79 11.43 -15.97
CA THR A 175 4.63 11.37 -17.43
C THR A 175 3.38 12.05 -17.94
N GLY A 176 2.55 12.55 -17.04
CA GLY A 176 1.42 13.42 -17.33
C GLY A 176 1.03 14.19 -16.08
N LEU A 177 0.53 15.40 -16.23
CA LEU A 177 0.14 16.24 -15.11
C LEU A 177 -1.06 17.11 -15.48
N ASP A 178 -2.19 16.82 -14.85
CA ASP A 178 -3.44 17.55 -15.06
C ASP A 178 -3.68 18.53 -13.91
N GLN A 179 -3.93 19.80 -14.21
CA GLN A 179 -4.34 20.77 -13.19
C GLN A 179 -5.82 20.60 -12.84
N ALA A 180 -6.14 20.74 -11.55
CA ALA A 180 -7.52 20.62 -11.07
C ALA A 180 -8.48 21.64 -11.72
N LEU A 181 -8.00 22.84 -12.05
CA LEU A 181 -8.82 23.87 -12.70
C LEU A 181 -9.11 23.55 -14.17
N ASP A 182 -8.29 22.72 -14.83
CA ASP A 182 -8.61 22.26 -16.18
C ASP A 182 -9.70 21.18 -16.16
N ASN A 183 -9.77 20.38 -15.09
CA ASN A 183 -10.93 19.51 -14.85
C ASN A 183 -12.21 20.33 -14.61
N LEU A 184 -12.13 21.43 -13.86
CA LEU A 184 -13.26 22.35 -13.67
C LEU A 184 -13.76 22.89 -15.03
N LYS A 185 -12.87 23.40 -15.89
CA LYS A 185 -13.24 23.87 -17.24
C LYS A 185 -13.93 22.79 -18.06
N ARG A 186 -13.40 21.55 -18.05
CA ARG A 186 -14.00 20.40 -18.74
C ARG A 186 -15.41 20.08 -18.22
N LEU A 187 -15.62 20.12 -16.91
CA LEU A 187 -16.93 19.92 -16.29
C LEU A 187 -17.92 21.04 -16.65
N GLN A 188 -17.47 22.30 -16.66
CA GLN A 188 -18.30 23.44 -17.07
C GLN A 188 -18.73 23.30 -18.54
N ALA A 189 -17.81 22.97 -19.44
CA ALA A 189 -18.14 22.74 -20.85
C ALA A 189 -19.10 21.55 -21.03
N ALA A 190 -18.98 20.49 -20.23
CA ALA A 190 -19.94 19.37 -20.24
C ALA A 190 -21.33 19.79 -19.75
N LEU A 191 -21.40 20.63 -18.71
CA LEU A 191 -22.64 21.20 -18.20
C LEU A 191 -23.32 22.11 -19.23
N GLU A 192 -22.58 22.99 -19.91
CA GLU A 192 -23.11 23.85 -20.97
C GLU A 192 -23.73 23.03 -22.11
N ARG A 193 -23.10 21.93 -22.52
CA ARG A 193 -23.67 21.03 -23.53
C ARG A 193 -24.92 20.34 -23.03
N ALA A 194 -24.94 19.89 -21.77
CA ALA A 194 -26.10 19.22 -21.17
C ALA A 194 -27.29 20.19 -20.96
N GLU A 195 -27.06 21.48 -20.73
CA GLU A 195 -28.13 22.49 -20.68
C GLU A 195 -28.73 22.78 -22.06
N LYS A 196 -27.91 22.68 -23.13
CA LYS A 196 -28.37 22.81 -24.52
C LYS A 196 -29.09 21.57 -25.05
N ASP A 197 -28.83 20.40 -24.47
CA ASP A 197 -29.48 19.13 -24.83
C ASP A 197 -30.01 18.37 -23.58
N PRO A 198 -31.18 18.79 -23.05
CA PRO A 198 -31.75 18.24 -21.82
C PRO A 198 -32.19 16.78 -21.93
N ALA A 199 -32.34 16.24 -23.15
CA ALA A 199 -32.84 14.88 -23.41
C ALA A 199 -31.93 13.79 -22.83
N THR A 200 -30.68 14.14 -22.49
CA THR A 200 -29.69 13.18 -21.96
C THR A 200 -29.86 12.85 -20.48
N GLY A 201 -30.63 13.62 -19.70
CA GLY A 201 -30.81 13.38 -18.25
C GLY A 201 -29.52 13.50 -17.40
N LYS A 202 -28.41 13.98 -17.98
CA LYS A 202 -27.08 14.00 -17.35
C LYS A 202 -26.84 15.21 -16.44
N LEU A 203 -27.70 16.22 -16.48
CA LEU A 203 -27.47 17.52 -15.84
C LEU A 203 -27.31 17.41 -14.31
N ALA A 204 -28.18 16.66 -13.63
CA ALA A 204 -28.11 16.46 -12.18
C ALA A 204 -26.82 15.75 -11.76
N ALA A 205 -26.43 14.69 -12.48
CA ALA A 205 -25.19 13.96 -12.23
C ALA A 205 -23.94 14.82 -12.46
N LEU A 206 -23.93 15.67 -13.48
CA LEU A 206 -22.83 16.60 -13.74
C LEU A 206 -22.73 17.70 -12.68
N ARG A 207 -23.86 18.24 -12.20
CA ARG A 207 -23.90 19.19 -11.08
C ARG A 207 -23.34 18.54 -9.80
N GLN A 208 -23.74 17.31 -9.52
CA GLN A 208 -23.20 16.55 -8.40
C GLN A 208 -21.68 16.34 -8.54
N ARG A 209 -21.20 15.93 -9.72
CA ARG A 209 -19.75 15.78 -9.98
C ARG A 209 -18.97 17.08 -9.81
N LEU A 210 -19.51 18.22 -10.29
CA LEU A 210 -18.89 19.52 -10.07
C LEU A 210 -18.79 19.84 -8.57
N ASN A 211 -19.85 19.55 -7.82
CA ASN A 211 -19.90 19.76 -6.38
C ASN A 211 -18.89 18.87 -5.61
N GLU A 212 -18.84 17.58 -5.92
CA GLU A 212 -17.90 16.62 -5.32
C GLU A 212 -16.45 16.95 -5.70
N ASN A 213 -16.22 17.35 -6.96
CA ASN A 213 -14.91 17.76 -7.43
C ASN A 213 -14.42 19.03 -6.70
N GLY A 214 -15.29 20.04 -6.55
CA GLY A 214 -14.99 21.24 -5.78
C GLY A 214 -14.70 20.95 -4.30
N ASP A 215 -15.54 20.16 -3.65
CA ASP A 215 -15.35 19.77 -2.24
C ASP A 215 -14.02 19.05 -2.01
N ARG A 216 -13.71 18.05 -2.84
CA ARG A 216 -12.45 17.28 -2.74
C ARG A 216 -11.22 18.17 -2.90
N HIS A 217 -11.27 19.03 -3.90
CA HIS A 217 -10.17 19.92 -4.28
C HIS A 217 -9.90 20.99 -3.23
N LEU A 218 -10.96 21.67 -2.76
CA LEU A 218 -10.82 22.71 -1.75
C LEU A 218 -10.48 22.13 -0.37
N THR A 219 -10.98 20.93 -0.05
CA THR A 219 -10.57 20.19 1.16
C THR A 219 -9.07 19.90 1.15
N MET A 220 -8.54 19.36 0.05
CA MET A 220 -7.11 19.06 -0.04
C MET A 220 -6.26 20.34 0.06
N ALA A 221 -6.66 21.41 -0.64
CA ALA A 221 -6.00 22.70 -0.59
C ALA A 221 -5.98 23.30 0.82
N GLN A 222 -7.11 23.27 1.53
CA GLN A 222 -7.20 23.72 2.91
C GLN A 222 -6.31 22.89 3.85
N ASN A 223 -6.29 21.57 3.70
CA ASN A 223 -5.52 20.67 4.56
C ASN A 223 -4.01 20.87 4.42
N VAL A 224 -3.51 21.06 3.20
CA VAL A 224 -2.10 21.39 2.98
C VAL A 224 -1.78 22.79 3.51
N LEU A 225 -2.63 23.79 3.24
CA LEU A 225 -2.45 25.16 3.74
C LEU A 225 -2.34 25.20 5.28
N ASN A 226 -3.18 24.43 5.98
CA ASN A 226 -3.19 24.37 7.45
C ASN A 226 -1.95 23.71 8.07
N ARG A 227 -1.17 22.95 7.28
CA ARG A 227 0.05 22.26 7.72
C ARG A 227 1.33 22.96 7.28
N THR A 228 1.21 23.92 6.38
CA THR A 228 2.37 24.60 5.80
C THR A 228 2.90 25.67 6.74
N GLY A 229 4.21 25.68 6.97
CA GLY A 229 4.88 26.71 7.76
C GLY A 229 4.79 28.13 7.14
N PRO A 230 5.14 29.17 7.92
CA PRO A 230 4.87 30.58 7.57
C PRO A 230 5.49 31.02 6.24
N SER A 231 6.66 30.48 5.89
CA SER A 231 7.45 30.89 4.72
C SER A 231 6.78 30.61 3.37
N ARG A 232 5.89 29.60 3.29
CA ARG A 232 5.18 29.24 2.04
C ARG A 232 3.67 29.51 2.12
N GLN A 233 3.18 29.93 3.28
CA GLN A 233 1.76 30.07 3.57
C GLN A 233 1.07 31.14 2.70
N GLY A 234 1.75 32.27 2.44
CA GLY A 234 1.21 33.36 1.62
C GLY A 234 0.88 32.95 0.19
N GLN A 235 1.84 32.30 -0.50
CA GLN A 235 1.66 31.85 -1.88
C GLN A 235 0.59 30.75 -2.00
N LEU A 236 0.56 29.80 -1.05
CA LEU A 236 -0.47 28.76 -1.01
C LEU A 236 -1.85 29.35 -0.75
N LYS A 237 -1.96 30.36 0.11
CA LYS A 237 -3.22 31.05 0.40
C LYS A 237 -3.76 31.77 -0.84
N GLU A 238 -2.93 32.52 -1.55
CA GLU A 238 -3.34 33.17 -2.80
C GLU A 238 -3.90 32.17 -3.81
N ARG A 239 -3.25 31.00 -3.94
CA ARG A 239 -3.71 29.93 -4.84
C ARG A 239 -4.99 29.25 -4.37
N PHE A 240 -5.14 29.07 -3.06
CA PHE A 240 -6.37 28.60 -2.46
C PHE A 240 -7.54 29.55 -2.75
N ASP A 241 -7.35 30.85 -2.53
CA ASP A 241 -8.38 31.87 -2.76
C ASP A 241 -8.79 31.93 -4.26
N ALA A 242 -7.80 31.86 -5.16
CA ALA A 242 -8.06 31.80 -6.60
C ALA A 242 -8.87 30.54 -7.00
N ALA A 243 -8.54 29.38 -6.43
CA ALA A 243 -9.29 28.15 -6.67
C ALA A 243 -10.72 28.23 -6.10
N GLN A 244 -10.88 28.73 -4.86
CA GLN A 244 -12.19 28.93 -4.24
C GLN A 244 -13.08 29.84 -5.09
N ASN A 245 -12.53 30.94 -5.61
CA ASN A 245 -13.26 31.86 -6.49
C ASN A 245 -13.68 31.19 -7.81
N ALA A 246 -12.78 30.45 -8.45
CA ALA A 246 -13.09 29.73 -9.70
C ALA A 246 -14.19 28.69 -9.51
N TYR A 247 -14.12 27.89 -8.44
CA TYR A 247 -15.18 26.94 -8.08
C TYR A 247 -16.48 27.67 -7.72
N GLY A 248 -16.41 28.77 -6.99
CA GLY A 248 -17.59 29.58 -6.63
C GLY A 248 -18.35 30.08 -7.86
N GLN A 249 -17.64 30.65 -8.83
CA GLN A 249 -18.23 31.10 -10.09
C GLN A 249 -18.89 29.95 -10.87
N GLY A 250 -18.17 28.82 -11.02
CA GLY A 250 -18.68 27.66 -11.73
C GLY A 250 -19.90 27.03 -11.06
N MET A 251 -19.84 26.84 -9.75
CA MET A 251 -20.93 26.22 -8.98
C MET A 251 -22.16 27.12 -8.93
N SER A 252 -21.99 28.44 -8.80
CA SER A 252 -23.08 29.41 -8.85
C SER A 252 -23.79 29.37 -10.22
N ARG A 253 -23.03 29.46 -11.32
CA ARG A 253 -23.57 29.44 -12.69
C ARG A 253 -24.46 28.23 -12.96
N PHE A 254 -24.03 27.04 -12.54
CA PHE A 254 -24.75 25.79 -12.82
C PHE A 254 -25.63 25.32 -11.66
N ARG A 255 -25.83 26.13 -10.62
CA ARG A 255 -26.61 25.77 -9.41
C ARG A 255 -26.14 24.45 -8.77
N ALA A 256 -24.83 24.25 -8.71
CA ALA A 256 -24.19 23.03 -8.19
C ALA A 256 -23.82 23.14 -6.69
N GLY A 257 -24.34 24.14 -5.97
CA GLY A 257 -24.04 24.39 -4.57
C GLY A 257 -23.08 25.55 -4.37
N ARG A 258 -22.39 25.58 -3.22
CA ARG A 258 -21.39 26.59 -2.87
C ARG A 258 -20.03 25.91 -2.57
N PRO A 259 -18.91 26.64 -2.68
CA PRO A 259 -17.60 26.14 -2.27
C PRO A 259 -17.62 25.63 -0.82
N SER A 260 -17.25 24.36 -0.65
CA SER A 260 -17.19 23.70 0.65
C SER A 260 -15.87 22.97 0.83
N ALA A 261 -15.55 22.71 2.09
CA ALA A 261 -14.51 21.78 2.49
C ALA A 261 -15.05 20.80 3.52
N THR A 262 -14.36 19.67 3.66
CA THR A 262 -14.68 18.62 4.58
C THR A 262 -13.56 18.45 5.60
N VAL A 263 -13.91 18.50 6.89
CA VAL A 263 -12.99 18.19 8.00
C VAL A 263 -13.38 16.87 8.65
N SER A 264 -12.39 16.00 8.88
CA SER A 264 -12.55 14.77 9.65
C SER A 264 -11.72 14.84 10.92
N GLY A 265 -12.35 14.61 12.07
CA GLY A 265 -11.67 14.75 13.35
C GLY A 265 -12.53 14.35 14.55
N ILE A 266 -12.01 14.66 15.74
CA ILE A 266 -12.66 14.44 17.02
C ILE A 266 -13.30 15.76 17.47
N VAL A 267 -14.54 15.72 17.94
CA VAL A 267 -15.19 16.87 18.58
C VAL A 267 -14.50 17.12 19.91
N THR A 268 -13.98 18.34 20.11
CA THR A 268 -13.27 18.73 21.34
C THR A 268 -14.09 19.68 22.19
N SER A 269 -15.01 20.42 21.58
CA SER A 269 -15.92 21.35 22.28
C SER A 269 -17.19 21.57 21.48
N ILE A 270 -18.29 21.80 22.19
CA ILE A 270 -19.64 22.06 21.67
C ILE A 270 -20.24 23.25 22.42
N ASP A 271 -20.57 24.32 21.72
CA ASP A 271 -21.36 25.44 22.26
C ASP A 271 -22.79 25.34 21.73
N GLN A 272 -23.71 24.83 22.56
CA GLN A 272 -25.10 24.63 22.17
C GLN A 272 -25.88 25.94 21.96
N GLN A 273 -25.46 27.03 22.61
CA GLN A 273 -26.12 28.33 22.54
C GLN A 273 -25.70 29.07 21.27
N ARG A 274 -24.38 29.18 21.04
CA ARG A 274 -23.83 29.82 19.83
C ARG A 274 -23.84 28.91 18.61
N LYS A 275 -24.25 27.66 18.77
CA LYS A 275 -24.25 26.61 17.76
C LYS A 275 -22.87 26.40 17.12
N LEU A 276 -21.83 26.35 17.94
CA LEU A 276 -20.46 26.14 17.48
C LEU A 276 -19.99 24.72 17.76
N LEU A 277 -19.26 24.15 16.81
CA LEU A 277 -18.63 22.83 16.91
C LEU A 277 -17.13 22.95 16.64
N MET A 278 -16.30 22.48 17.57
CA MET A 278 -14.84 22.47 17.44
C MET A 278 -14.37 21.05 17.11
N VAL A 279 -13.79 20.87 15.92
CA VAL A 279 -13.32 19.57 15.42
C VAL A 279 -11.80 19.59 15.32
N GLN A 280 -11.14 18.69 16.03
CA GLN A 280 -9.68 18.49 16.00
C GLN A 280 -9.32 17.39 15.00
N PRO A 281 -8.73 17.73 13.84
CA PRO A 281 -8.20 16.75 12.92
C PRO A 281 -6.92 16.11 13.49
N ALA A 282 -6.58 14.92 13.02
CA ALA A 282 -5.42 14.18 13.54
C ALA A 282 -4.06 14.87 13.26
N ARG A 283 -3.97 15.66 12.19
CA ARG A 283 -2.70 16.22 11.68
C ARG A 283 -2.81 17.72 11.31
N SER A 284 -3.82 18.43 11.82
CA SER A 284 -4.08 19.82 11.45
C SER A 284 -4.56 20.63 12.66
N ALA A 285 -4.53 21.95 12.54
CA ALA A 285 -5.11 22.84 13.54
C ALA A 285 -6.62 22.59 13.75
N LEU A 286 -7.09 22.94 14.94
CA LEU A 286 -8.49 22.88 15.33
C LEU A 286 -9.37 23.66 14.35
N VAL A 287 -10.50 23.08 13.94
CA VAL A 287 -11.45 23.68 13.00
C VAL A 287 -12.75 24.01 13.72
N GLN A 288 -13.11 25.30 13.73
CA GLN A 288 -14.41 25.78 14.17
C GLN A 288 -15.43 25.75 13.02
N VAL A 289 -16.64 25.26 13.31
CA VAL A 289 -17.76 25.19 12.37
C VAL A 289 -19.05 25.65 13.06
N ILE A 290 -19.91 26.35 12.33
CA ILE A 290 -21.24 26.80 12.78
C ILE A 290 -22.28 25.75 12.37
N ILE A 291 -23.18 25.40 13.28
CA ILE A 291 -24.30 24.49 13.05
C ILE A 291 -25.57 25.33 12.98
N ASP A 292 -26.31 25.27 11.88
CA ASP A 292 -27.58 25.98 11.73
C ASP A 292 -28.76 25.01 11.64
N GLY A 293 -29.96 25.55 11.40
CA GLY A 293 -31.18 24.76 11.27
C GLY A 293 -31.18 23.83 10.04
N ASP A 294 -30.42 24.17 9.00
CA ASP A 294 -30.33 23.43 7.74
C ASP A 294 -29.22 22.37 7.76
N THR A 295 -28.40 22.33 8.81
CA THR A 295 -27.30 21.38 8.95
C THR A 295 -27.84 19.96 9.15
N ALA A 296 -27.62 19.08 8.18
CA ALA A 296 -27.98 17.67 8.31
C ALA A 296 -26.98 16.90 9.19
N ILE A 297 -27.38 16.54 10.42
CA ILE A 297 -26.55 15.76 11.35
C ILE A 297 -26.99 14.30 11.33
N LYS A 298 -26.12 13.40 10.88
CA LYS A 298 -26.42 11.98 10.69
C LYS A 298 -25.55 11.08 11.56
N PHE A 299 -26.17 10.13 12.25
CA PHE A 299 -25.51 9.01 12.93
C PHE A 299 -26.02 7.70 12.33
N GLN A 300 -25.12 6.87 11.80
CA GLN A 300 -25.47 5.61 11.11
C GLN A 300 -26.57 5.80 10.04
N GLY A 301 -26.51 6.91 9.30
CA GLY A 301 -27.48 7.23 8.25
C GLY A 301 -28.80 7.86 8.73
N ARG A 302 -29.06 7.88 10.04
CA ARG A 302 -30.26 8.48 10.66
C ARG A 302 -30.00 9.89 11.14
N ASP A 303 -30.97 10.78 10.98
CA ASP A 303 -30.87 12.16 11.46
C ASP A 303 -30.93 12.20 12.99
N ILE A 304 -30.08 13.05 13.59
CA ILE A 304 -30.05 13.31 15.03
C ILE A 304 -30.01 14.82 15.29
N PRO A 305 -30.57 15.30 16.41
CA PRO A 305 -30.47 16.72 16.76
C PRO A 305 -29.06 17.08 17.21
N PHE A 306 -28.69 18.36 17.09
CA PHE A 306 -27.38 18.88 17.53
C PHE A 306 -27.11 18.61 19.02
N SER A 307 -28.16 18.62 19.85
CA SER A 307 -28.06 18.31 21.29
C SER A 307 -27.61 16.88 21.61
N ARG A 308 -27.63 15.95 20.64
CA ARG A 308 -27.10 14.59 20.78
C ARG A 308 -25.64 14.43 20.34
N LEU A 309 -25.01 15.49 19.83
CA LEU A 309 -23.56 15.48 19.68
C LEU A 309 -22.89 15.60 21.06
N ASP A 310 -21.79 14.90 21.21
CA ASP A 310 -21.00 14.83 22.43
C ASP A 310 -19.52 15.09 22.11
N VAL A 311 -18.76 15.52 23.11
CA VAL A 311 -17.29 15.61 23.03
C VAL A 311 -16.73 14.20 22.83
N ALA A 312 -15.56 14.11 22.19
CA ALA A 312 -14.91 12.87 21.75
C ALA A 312 -15.64 12.11 20.63
N ASN A 313 -16.83 12.56 20.18
CA ASN A 313 -17.43 12.02 18.97
C ASN A 313 -16.51 12.24 17.77
N ARG A 314 -16.39 11.23 16.90
CA ARG A 314 -15.69 11.38 15.62
C ARG A 314 -16.67 11.82 14.56
N VAL A 315 -16.32 12.89 13.86
CA VAL A 315 -17.20 13.52 12.88
C VAL A 315 -16.47 13.76 11.57
N GLN A 316 -17.22 13.67 10.48
CA GLN A 316 -16.88 14.26 9.20
C GLN A 316 -17.85 15.41 8.97
N VAL A 317 -17.34 16.63 8.96
CA VAL A 317 -18.14 17.86 8.83
C VAL A 317 -17.84 18.50 7.49
N ARG A 318 -18.86 18.63 6.65
CA ARG A 318 -18.79 19.38 5.41
C ARG A 318 -19.33 20.78 5.64
N TYR A 319 -18.52 21.80 5.41
CA TYR A 319 -18.85 23.20 5.72
C TYR A 319 -18.52 24.15 4.57
N GLY A 320 -19.29 25.23 4.45
CA GLY A 320 -19.05 26.29 3.48
C GLY A 320 -17.81 27.12 3.86
N LEU A 321 -16.96 27.44 2.90
CA LEU A 321 -15.68 28.11 3.18
C LEU A 321 -15.82 29.59 3.60
N GLU A 322 -16.89 30.25 3.19
CA GLU A 322 -17.11 31.69 3.46
C GLU A 322 -17.54 31.94 4.91
N PHE A 323 -18.57 31.23 5.38
CA PHE A 323 -19.16 31.45 6.71
C PHE A 323 -18.87 30.33 7.71
N ARG A 324 -18.17 29.27 7.29
CA ARG A 324 -17.94 28.05 8.08
C ARG A 324 -19.22 27.40 8.62
N VAL A 325 -20.33 27.56 7.92
CA VAL A 325 -21.60 26.91 8.25
C VAL A 325 -21.58 25.48 7.71
N ALA A 326 -21.89 24.52 8.57
CA ALA A 326 -21.98 23.12 8.21
C ALA A 326 -23.20 22.87 7.31
N SER A 327 -23.01 22.14 6.23
CA SER A 327 -24.12 21.57 5.45
C SER A 327 -24.45 20.16 5.88
N ARG A 328 -23.46 19.44 6.43
CA ARG A 328 -23.61 18.06 6.87
C ARG A 328 -22.60 17.74 7.96
N VAL A 329 -23.06 17.09 9.01
CA VAL A 329 -22.23 16.45 10.03
C VAL A 329 -22.53 14.96 10.00
N SER A 330 -21.56 14.14 9.61
CA SER A 330 -21.66 12.69 9.70
C SER A 330 -20.91 12.21 10.94
N VAL A 331 -21.66 11.72 11.91
CA VAL A 331 -21.15 11.19 13.17
C VAL A 331 -20.84 9.72 12.96
N SER A 332 -19.59 9.35 13.21
CA SER A 332 -19.14 7.97 13.18
C SER A 332 -19.46 7.34 14.54
N ALA A 333 -20.02 6.12 14.53
CA ALA A 333 -20.34 5.40 15.75
C ALA A 333 -19.11 5.14 16.64
N GLY A 334 -17.93 5.03 16.02
CA GLY A 334 -16.64 4.96 16.69
C GLY A 334 -15.55 5.26 15.67
N ALA A 335 -14.29 5.08 16.05
CA ALA A 335 -13.21 5.08 15.07
C ALA A 335 -13.45 3.93 14.07
N THR A 336 -13.18 4.17 12.79
CA THR A 336 -13.19 3.14 11.75
C THR A 336 -11.78 2.99 11.22
N LEU A 337 -11.33 1.74 11.09
CA LEU A 337 -10.02 1.40 10.55
C LEU A 337 -9.93 1.84 9.08
N ASP A 338 -8.84 2.52 8.72
CA ASP A 338 -8.58 2.91 7.33
C ASP A 338 -8.59 1.68 6.43
N LYS A 339 -9.23 1.78 5.25
CA LYS A 339 -9.39 0.66 4.32
C LYS A 339 -8.05 0.07 3.87
N THR A 340 -7.02 0.90 3.74
CA THR A 340 -5.67 0.46 3.34
C THR A 340 -5.02 -0.33 4.47
N ALA A 341 -5.07 0.19 5.69
CA ALA A 341 -4.56 -0.50 6.88
C ALA A 341 -5.29 -1.82 7.11
N ALA A 342 -6.63 -1.82 6.98
CA ALA A 342 -7.45 -3.02 7.10
C ALA A 342 -7.06 -4.09 6.08
N LYS A 343 -6.83 -3.70 4.82
CA LYS A 343 -6.39 -4.62 3.76
C LYS A 343 -5.02 -5.22 4.05
N VAL A 344 -4.08 -4.43 4.55
CA VAL A 344 -2.74 -4.91 4.94
C VAL A 344 -2.84 -5.90 6.10
N LEU A 345 -3.58 -5.55 7.15
CA LEU A 345 -3.75 -6.41 8.33
C LEU A 345 -4.47 -7.72 8.00
N LEU A 346 -5.50 -7.70 7.15
CA LEU A 346 -6.17 -8.92 6.70
C LEU A 346 -5.27 -9.86 5.89
N ALA A 347 -4.28 -9.31 5.18
CA ALA A 347 -3.29 -10.07 4.45
C ALA A 347 -2.13 -10.54 5.34
N THR A 348 -2.01 -10.03 6.57
CA THR A 348 -0.93 -10.40 7.49
C THR A 348 -1.39 -11.56 8.36
N ARG A 349 -0.55 -12.59 8.47
CA ARG A 349 -0.82 -13.74 9.34
C ARG A 349 -0.49 -13.39 10.79
N ASP A 350 -1.30 -13.86 11.72
CA ASP A 350 -0.97 -13.80 13.15
C ASP A 350 0.15 -14.83 13.42
N PRO A 351 1.35 -14.41 13.86
CA PRO A 351 2.46 -15.33 14.11
C PRO A 351 2.22 -16.23 15.34
N GLY A 352 1.30 -15.86 16.24
CA GLY A 352 0.97 -16.63 17.44
C GLY A 352 -0.34 -17.42 17.34
N GLU A 353 -0.85 -17.66 16.12
CA GLU A 353 -2.04 -18.48 15.86
C GLU A 353 -1.76 -19.49 14.75
N VAL A 354 -2.13 -20.75 14.98
CA VAL A 354 -2.11 -21.82 13.99
C VAL A 354 -3.45 -22.53 14.00
N THR A 355 -3.99 -22.83 12.82
CA THR A 355 -5.17 -23.68 12.68
C THR A 355 -4.78 -24.88 11.87
N GLY A 356 -5.02 -26.07 12.41
CA GLY A 356 -4.47 -27.27 11.81
C GLY A 356 -5.00 -28.54 12.44
N THR A 357 -4.45 -29.66 11.99
CA THR A 357 -4.75 -30.98 12.52
C THR A 357 -3.67 -31.39 13.51
N VAL A 358 -4.05 -31.92 14.68
CA VAL A 358 -3.09 -32.52 15.62
C VAL A 358 -2.53 -33.80 15.01
N LEU A 359 -1.21 -33.85 14.83
CA LEU A 359 -0.52 -35.04 14.31
C LEU A 359 0.05 -35.90 15.42
N ASP A 360 0.59 -35.27 16.48
CA ASP A 360 1.23 -35.99 17.56
C ASP A 360 1.13 -35.26 18.90
N ILE A 361 1.20 -36.05 19.98
CA ILE A 361 1.23 -35.61 21.37
C ILE A 361 2.34 -36.39 22.06
N GLU A 362 3.54 -35.83 22.05
CA GLU A 362 4.72 -36.43 22.66
C GLU A 362 4.70 -36.20 24.19
N ARG A 363 5.08 -37.22 24.96
CA ARG A 363 5.19 -37.14 26.42
C ARG A 363 6.51 -37.76 26.87
N PHE A 364 7.36 -36.94 27.47
CA PHE A 364 8.60 -37.39 28.09
C PHE A 364 8.42 -37.50 29.62
N PRO A 365 9.02 -38.49 30.28
CA PRO A 365 8.94 -38.61 31.74
C PRO A 365 9.47 -37.36 32.44
N GLY A 366 8.63 -36.72 33.25
CA GLY A 366 9.00 -35.50 34.01
C GLY A 366 8.78 -34.17 33.27
N GLU A 367 8.29 -34.21 32.02
CA GLU A 367 8.02 -33.02 31.21
C GLU A 367 6.53 -32.90 30.85
N LEU A 368 6.10 -31.68 30.53
CA LEU A 368 4.75 -31.43 30.00
C LEU A 368 4.68 -31.88 28.51
N PRO A 369 3.50 -32.22 27.98
CA PRO A 369 3.39 -32.73 26.62
C PRO A 369 3.84 -31.72 25.56
N HIS A 370 4.35 -32.21 24.42
CA HIS A 370 4.55 -31.41 23.21
C HIS A 370 3.49 -31.78 22.18
N ILE A 371 2.89 -30.77 21.54
CA ILE A 371 1.81 -30.97 20.58
C ILE A 371 2.29 -30.58 19.20
N THR A 372 2.30 -31.52 18.27
CA THR A 372 2.67 -31.28 16.87
C THR A 372 1.41 -31.12 16.04
N LEU A 373 1.30 -29.98 15.35
CA LEU A 373 0.17 -29.60 14.51
C LEU A 373 0.62 -29.48 13.06
N ARG A 374 -0.21 -29.95 12.12
CA ARG A 374 -0.07 -29.61 10.69
C ARG A 374 -0.99 -28.45 10.37
N ASP A 375 -0.40 -27.31 10.07
CA ASP A 375 -1.12 -26.12 9.68
C ASP A 375 -1.94 -26.35 8.39
N LYS A 376 -3.21 -25.93 8.41
CA LYS A 376 -4.16 -26.15 7.32
C LYS A 376 -3.82 -25.36 6.06
N GLU A 377 -3.26 -24.16 6.20
CA GLU A 377 -3.04 -23.22 5.10
C GLU A 377 -1.67 -23.46 4.42
N SER A 378 -0.61 -23.56 5.21
CA SER A 378 0.78 -23.73 4.79
C SER A 378 1.22 -25.18 4.66
N GLN A 379 0.47 -26.14 5.24
CA GLN A 379 0.84 -27.56 5.34
C GLN A 379 2.13 -27.83 6.14
N HIS A 380 2.71 -26.80 6.75
CA HIS A 380 3.87 -26.93 7.64
C HIS A 380 3.48 -27.52 8.99
N THR A 381 4.42 -28.26 9.58
CA THR A 381 4.29 -28.75 10.95
C THR A 381 4.86 -27.73 11.93
N VAL A 382 4.17 -27.54 13.05
CA VAL A 382 4.66 -26.77 14.20
C VAL A 382 4.52 -27.61 15.45
N THR A 383 5.57 -27.63 16.27
CA THR A 383 5.57 -28.32 17.57
C THR A 383 5.52 -27.27 18.66
N LEU A 384 4.50 -27.36 19.52
CA LEU A 384 4.22 -26.39 20.58
C LEU A 384 4.48 -27.02 21.94
N ASN A 385 5.13 -26.25 22.81
CA ASN A 385 5.50 -26.67 24.15
C ASN A 385 4.37 -26.34 25.12
N MET A 386 3.83 -27.32 25.84
CA MET A 386 2.87 -27.03 26.90
C MET A 386 3.55 -26.45 28.14
N SER A 387 2.86 -25.53 28.81
CA SER A 387 3.20 -25.04 30.14
C SER A 387 2.06 -25.31 31.12
N GLN A 388 2.30 -25.04 32.40
CA GLN A 388 1.27 -25.19 33.44
C GLN A 388 0.10 -24.23 33.25
N GLU A 389 0.31 -23.13 32.51
CA GLU A 389 -0.72 -22.15 32.18
C GLU A 389 -1.48 -22.49 30.89
N SER A 390 -1.03 -23.49 30.12
CA SER A 390 -1.69 -23.88 28.87
C SER A 390 -3.11 -24.38 29.12
N VAL A 391 -4.08 -23.82 28.38
CA VAL A 391 -5.48 -24.21 28.48
C VAL A 391 -5.87 -25.03 27.25
N VAL A 392 -6.51 -26.18 27.48
CA VAL A 392 -7.08 -26.98 26.39
C VAL A 392 -8.60 -26.98 26.49
N LEU A 393 -9.24 -26.66 25.38
CA LEU A 393 -10.66 -26.47 25.25
C LEU A 393 -11.22 -27.42 24.18
N ARG A 394 -12.40 -27.95 24.43
CA ARG A 394 -13.21 -28.68 23.43
C ARG A 394 -14.54 -27.96 23.31
N ASN A 395 -14.77 -27.34 22.16
CA ASN A 395 -15.90 -26.43 21.95
C ASN A 395 -15.99 -25.37 23.06
N GLY A 396 -14.85 -24.92 23.58
CA GLY A 396 -14.75 -23.85 24.59
C GLY A 396 -14.92 -24.26 26.04
N ALA A 397 -15.26 -25.52 26.29
CA ALA A 397 -15.25 -26.07 27.63
C ALA A 397 -13.85 -26.62 27.95
N PRO A 398 -13.32 -26.43 29.17
CA PRO A 398 -12.05 -27.03 29.60
C PRO A 398 -12.01 -28.54 29.36
N SER A 399 -10.87 -29.02 28.85
CA SER A 399 -10.64 -30.42 28.52
C SER A 399 -9.20 -30.83 28.86
N ALA A 400 -8.97 -32.13 29.02
CA ALA A 400 -7.65 -32.67 29.25
C ALA A 400 -6.93 -32.93 27.91
N VAL A 401 -5.60 -32.82 27.91
CA VAL A 401 -4.80 -33.28 26.77
C VAL A 401 -4.72 -34.79 26.79
N ASN A 402 -5.28 -35.43 25.78
CA ASN A 402 -5.29 -36.89 25.61
C ASN A 402 -5.21 -37.26 24.12
N ARG A 403 -5.15 -38.56 23.83
CA ARG A 403 -5.04 -39.07 22.45
C ARG A 403 -6.29 -38.78 21.60
N ASP A 404 -7.42 -38.41 22.18
CA ASP A 404 -8.66 -38.08 21.45
C ASP A 404 -8.57 -36.72 20.74
N LEU A 405 -7.46 -36.01 20.90
CA LEU A 405 -7.11 -34.83 20.12
C LEU A 405 -6.37 -35.19 18.82
N LEU A 406 -5.79 -36.39 18.70
CA LEU A 406 -5.13 -36.81 17.46
C LEU A 406 -6.11 -36.77 16.28
N ASP A 407 -5.65 -36.30 15.13
CA ASP A 407 -6.43 -36.12 13.90
C ASP A 407 -7.59 -35.11 14.02
N THR A 408 -7.71 -34.38 15.13
CA THR A 408 -8.73 -33.34 15.29
C THR A 408 -8.26 -32.00 14.75
N GLU A 409 -9.19 -31.23 14.17
CA GLU A 409 -8.94 -29.84 13.78
C GLU A 409 -9.00 -28.94 15.02
N VAL A 410 -7.94 -28.17 15.24
CA VAL A 410 -7.74 -27.31 16.40
C VAL A 410 -7.26 -25.94 15.97
N THR A 411 -7.57 -24.93 16.78
CA THR A 411 -6.86 -23.65 16.77
C THR A 411 -5.95 -23.60 17.99
N ALA A 412 -4.66 -23.39 17.75
CA ALA A 412 -3.68 -23.15 18.79
C ALA A 412 -3.28 -21.68 18.81
N ILE A 413 -3.22 -21.14 20.02
CA ILE A 413 -2.67 -19.83 20.35
C ILE A 413 -1.40 -20.06 21.16
N PHE A 414 -0.31 -19.42 20.78
CA PHE A 414 1.00 -19.61 21.40
C PHE A 414 1.85 -18.34 21.35
N TYR A 415 2.92 -18.32 22.14
CA TYR A 415 3.94 -17.27 22.05
C TYR A 415 4.89 -17.57 20.88
N PRO A 416 4.98 -16.70 19.86
CA PRO A 416 5.74 -17.01 18.65
C PRO A 416 7.25 -17.19 18.88
N ASP A 417 7.81 -16.51 19.89
CA ASP A 417 9.25 -16.55 20.17
C ASP A 417 9.69 -17.82 20.92
N SER A 418 8.84 -18.34 21.82
CA SER A 418 9.14 -19.53 22.64
C SER A 418 8.44 -20.81 22.19
N LEU A 419 7.48 -20.69 21.26
CA LEU A 419 6.55 -21.76 20.85
C LEU A 419 5.77 -22.36 22.02
N GLU A 420 5.66 -21.64 23.13
CA GLU A 420 4.89 -22.04 24.30
C GLU A 420 3.39 -21.88 24.04
N LEU A 421 2.65 -22.96 24.20
CA LEU A 421 1.21 -23.04 24.01
C LEU A 421 0.48 -22.25 25.11
N ILE A 422 -0.45 -21.40 24.70
CA ILE A 422 -1.34 -20.67 25.61
C ILE A 422 -2.73 -21.32 25.63
N GLU A 423 -3.32 -21.55 24.44
CA GLU A 423 -4.66 -22.12 24.31
C GLU A 423 -4.71 -23.08 23.13
N LEU A 424 -5.36 -24.23 23.29
CA LEU A 424 -5.69 -25.16 22.22
C LEU A 424 -7.20 -25.44 22.23
N ASP A 425 -7.94 -25.01 21.22
CA ASP A 425 -9.40 -25.19 21.13
C ASP A 425 -9.77 -26.04 19.92
N SER A 426 -10.37 -27.22 20.15
CA SER A 426 -11.01 -28.00 19.09
C SER A 426 -12.43 -27.47 18.87
N GLN A 427 -12.66 -26.74 17.78
CA GLN A 427 -13.97 -26.19 17.46
C GLN A 427 -14.74 -27.11 16.51
N ALA A 428 -16.02 -27.35 16.81
CA ALA A 428 -16.93 -28.00 15.88
C ALA A 428 -17.06 -27.14 14.61
N ALA A 429 -16.97 -27.79 13.45
CA ALA A 429 -17.16 -27.16 12.15
C ALA A 429 -18.66 -27.15 11.78
N ASP A 430 -19.53 -26.69 12.67
CA ASP A 430 -20.95 -26.48 12.39
C ASP A 430 -21.13 -25.13 11.67
N GLY A 431 -21.73 -25.16 10.48
CA GLY A 431 -21.71 -24.07 9.51
C GLY A 431 -22.21 -22.70 10.00
N GLU A 432 -23.03 -22.66 11.06
CA GLU A 432 -23.57 -21.43 11.65
C GLU A 432 -22.66 -20.82 12.75
N ASN A 433 -21.74 -21.60 13.34
CA ASN A 433 -20.71 -21.19 14.30
C ASN A 433 -19.31 -21.09 13.68
N SER A 434 -19.24 -20.89 12.36
CA SER A 434 -17.97 -20.77 11.65
C SER A 434 -17.05 -19.74 12.33
N PRO A 435 -15.76 -20.08 12.56
CA PRO A 435 -14.84 -19.24 13.33
C PRO A 435 -14.74 -17.84 12.74
N ILE A 436 -14.92 -16.83 13.58
CA ILE A 436 -14.91 -15.43 13.16
C ILE A 436 -13.46 -14.97 13.13
N ARG A 437 -12.94 -14.72 11.93
CA ARG A 437 -11.60 -14.18 11.73
C ARG A 437 -11.64 -12.87 10.97
N GLY A 438 -10.76 -11.95 11.34
CA GLY A 438 -10.68 -10.68 10.66
C GLY A 438 -9.93 -9.64 11.47
N VAL A 439 -10.30 -8.38 11.26
CA VAL A 439 -9.73 -7.25 11.98
C VAL A 439 -10.84 -6.43 12.60
N ILE A 440 -10.61 -5.89 13.80
CA ILE A 440 -11.52 -4.93 14.41
C ILE A 440 -11.58 -3.69 13.52
N HIS A 441 -12.67 -3.57 12.77
CA HIS A 441 -12.87 -2.52 11.77
C HIS A 441 -13.49 -1.28 12.40
N ARG A 442 -14.40 -1.46 13.35
CA ARG A 442 -15.05 -0.37 14.08
C ARG A 442 -15.34 -0.83 15.50
N PHE A 443 -15.12 0.05 16.47
CA PHE A 443 -15.38 -0.28 17.87
C PHE A 443 -15.85 0.92 18.69
N VAL A 444 -16.83 0.68 19.55
CA VAL A 444 -17.40 1.63 20.52
C VAL A 444 -17.46 0.94 21.87
N ALA A 445 -16.72 1.44 22.85
CA ALA A 445 -16.66 0.81 24.18
C ALA A 445 -18.00 0.89 24.94
N LYS A 446 -18.84 1.90 24.64
CA LYS A 446 -20.18 2.04 25.24
C LYS A 446 -21.08 0.84 24.84
N ASN A 447 -21.89 0.36 25.78
CA ASN A 447 -22.84 -0.74 25.54
C ASN A 447 -24.00 -0.23 24.65
N LEU A 448 -23.91 -0.50 23.35
CA LEU A 448 -24.91 -0.13 22.35
C LEU A 448 -25.11 -1.31 21.39
N PRO A 449 -26.31 -1.51 20.83
CA PRO A 449 -26.49 -2.48 19.76
C PRO A 449 -25.55 -2.20 18.58
N GLY A 450 -24.88 -3.23 18.06
CA GLY A 450 -23.95 -3.09 16.92
C GLY A 450 -22.72 -2.20 17.20
N ASN A 451 -22.24 -2.19 18.44
CA ASN A 451 -21.08 -1.39 18.87
C ASN A 451 -19.71 -1.92 18.40
N LEU A 452 -19.65 -3.11 17.79
CA LEU A 452 -18.42 -3.67 17.23
C LEU A 452 -18.65 -4.15 15.80
N SER A 453 -17.73 -3.85 14.89
CA SER A 453 -17.71 -4.44 13.55
C SER A 453 -16.34 -5.05 13.23
N ILE A 454 -16.38 -6.23 12.64
CA ILE A 454 -15.20 -6.99 12.19
C ILE A 454 -15.22 -6.98 10.67
N LEU A 455 -14.10 -6.58 10.05
CA LEU A 455 -13.89 -6.82 8.63
C LEU A 455 -13.27 -8.20 8.50
N THR A 456 -13.96 -9.12 7.85
CA THR A 456 -13.56 -10.52 7.68
C THR A 456 -12.65 -10.72 6.46
N ARG A 457 -11.95 -11.86 6.36
CA ARG A 457 -11.00 -12.15 5.27
C ARG A 457 -11.64 -12.15 3.86
N ASP A 458 -12.92 -12.45 3.76
CA ASP A 458 -13.73 -12.37 2.54
C ASP A 458 -14.09 -10.92 2.13
N GLY A 459 -13.71 -9.93 2.94
CA GLY A 459 -13.97 -8.51 2.71
C GLY A 459 -15.34 -8.04 3.21
N ALA A 460 -16.13 -8.89 3.85
CA ALA A 460 -17.41 -8.50 4.45
C ALA A 460 -17.20 -7.75 5.78
N VAL A 461 -18.08 -6.79 6.08
CA VAL A 461 -18.13 -6.14 7.40
C VAL A 461 -19.28 -6.75 8.19
N ARG A 462 -18.96 -7.56 9.20
CA ARG A 462 -19.95 -8.16 10.12
C ARG A 462 -20.06 -7.29 11.37
N THR A 463 -21.28 -7.08 11.84
CA THR A 463 -21.56 -6.22 13.01
C THR A 463 -22.11 -7.06 14.16
N PHE A 464 -21.62 -6.78 15.36
CA PHE A 464 -21.91 -7.51 16.59
C PHE A 464 -22.26 -6.54 17.71
N SER A 465 -23.08 -7.03 18.64
CA SER A 465 -23.39 -6.36 19.90
C SER A 465 -22.51 -6.92 21.00
N ARG A 466 -21.96 -6.05 21.85
CA ARG A 466 -21.17 -6.41 23.03
C ARG A 466 -21.85 -5.93 24.29
N THR A 467 -22.13 -6.84 25.21
CA THR A 467 -22.76 -6.59 26.50
C THR A 467 -21.72 -6.53 27.62
N GLY A 468 -22.14 -6.18 28.84
CA GLY A 468 -21.28 -6.24 30.03
C GLY A 468 -20.67 -7.62 30.31
N GLU A 469 -21.27 -8.66 29.76
CA GLU A 469 -20.91 -10.07 29.98
C GLU A 469 -19.91 -10.61 28.95
N THR A 470 -19.67 -9.89 27.85
CA THR A 470 -18.69 -10.31 26.84
C THR A 470 -17.29 -10.43 27.45
N VAL A 471 -16.72 -11.63 27.42
CA VAL A 471 -15.35 -11.91 27.87
C VAL A 471 -14.38 -11.50 26.77
N VAL A 472 -13.48 -10.56 27.06
CA VAL A 472 -12.42 -10.17 26.11
C VAL A 472 -11.13 -10.86 26.51
N ARG A 473 -10.50 -11.53 25.55
CA ARG A 473 -9.19 -12.16 25.71
C ARG A 473 -8.19 -11.52 24.75
N ARG A 474 -7.00 -11.19 25.24
CA ARG A 474 -5.85 -10.83 24.42
C ARG A 474 -4.75 -11.83 24.68
N ASN A 475 -4.29 -12.52 23.64
CA ASN A 475 -3.27 -13.57 23.76
C ASN A 475 -3.64 -14.60 24.85
N GLY A 476 -4.89 -15.07 24.86
CA GLY A 476 -5.42 -16.04 25.83
C GLY A 476 -5.74 -15.50 27.23
N ARG A 477 -5.20 -14.33 27.61
CA ARG A 477 -5.47 -13.71 28.92
C ARG A 477 -6.72 -12.85 28.88
N GLN A 478 -7.56 -12.92 29.92
CA GLN A 478 -8.71 -12.04 30.05
C GLN A 478 -8.25 -10.60 30.29
N VAL A 479 -8.78 -9.67 29.50
CA VAL A 479 -8.41 -8.25 29.54
C VAL A 479 -9.64 -7.36 29.63
N SER A 480 -9.42 -6.09 29.96
CA SER A 480 -10.50 -5.11 29.95
C SER A 480 -10.97 -4.81 28.53
N ILE A 481 -12.25 -4.53 28.37
CA ILE A 481 -12.83 -4.03 27.10
C ILE A 481 -12.15 -2.74 26.60
N ASN A 482 -11.58 -1.95 27.52
CA ASN A 482 -10.85 -0.72 27.18
C ASN A 482 -9.52 -0.99 26.45
N GLU A 483 -9.06 -2.23 26.44
CA GLU A 483 -7.87 -2.68 25.73
C GLU A 483 -8.16 -3.09 24.29
N VAL A 484 -9.43 -3.15 23.86
CA VAL A 484 -9.77 -3.39 22.45
C VAL A 484 -9.41 -2.16 21.62
N ARG A 485 -8.62 -2.38 20.57
CA ARG A 485 -8.14 -1.36 19.64
C ARG A 485 -8.63 -1.66 18.24
N LEU A 486 -8.69 -0.61 17.42
CA LEU A 486 -8.87 -0.81 15.98
C LEU A 486 -7.69 -1.59 15.41
N GLY A 487 -7.99 -2.45 14.44
CA GLY A 487 -7.00 -3.27 13.74
C GLY A 487 -6.42 -4.42 14.56
N ASP A 488 -6.84 -4.61 15.83
CA ASP A 488 -6.61 -5.88 16.51
C ASP A 488 -7.10 -7.03 15.63
N LEU A 489 -6.32 -8.11 15.56
CA LEU A 489 -6.73 -9.29 14.83
C LEU A 489 -7.73 -10.06 15.67
N VAL A 490 -8.84 -10.46 15.04
CA VAL A 490 -9.84 -11.32 15.66
C VAL A 490 -9.47 -12.77 15.35
N ARG A 491 -9.26 -13.54 16.41
CA ARG A 491 -8.85 -14.95 16.34
C ARG A 491 -10.04 -15.89 16.25
N ALA A 492 -9.79 -17.09 15.72
CA ALA A 492 -10.82 -18.07 15.42
C ALA A 492 -11.68 -18.49 16.63
N ASN A 493 -11.11 -18.44 17.84
CA ASN A 493 -11.80 -18.79 19.09
C ASN A 493 -12.77 -17.72 19.61
N THR A 494 -13.10 -16.71 18.80
CA THR A 494 -14.19 -15.75 19.06
C THR A 494 -15.56 -16.44 18.96
N ARG A 495 -16.43 -16.20 19.94
CA ARG A 495 -17.73 -16.87 20.10
C ARG A 495 -18.88 -15.88 20.11
N ILE A 496 -19.99 -16.28 19.50
CA ILE A 496 -21.20 -15.47 19.40
C ILE A 496 -22.42 -16.25 19.85
N LEU A 497 -23.38 -15.52 20.39
CA LEU A 497 -24.76 -15.93 20.55
C LEU A 497 -25.57 -15.29 19.43
N LEU A 498 -26.26 -16.10 18.63
CA LEU A 498 -27.16 -15.59 17.61
C LEU A 498 -28.31 -14.84 18.28
N ALA A 499 -28.65 -13.68 17.71
CA ALA A 499 -29.80 -12.92 18.17
C ALA A 499 -31.05 -13.39 17.43
N SER A 500 -32.21 -13.34 18.10
CA SER A 500 -33.50 -13.62 17.46
C SER A 500 -33.91 -12.45 16.53
N GLY A 501 -34.30 -12.75 15.29
CA GLY A 501 -34.73 -11.74 14.31
C GLY A 501 -33.59 -10.93 13.69
N ASP A 502 -33.85 -9.67 13.32
CA ASP A 502 -32.89 -8.77 12.63
C ASP A 502 -31.84 -8.12 13.55
N ALA A 503 -31.74 -8.55 14.81
CA ALA A 503 -30.79 -8.00 15.76
C ALA A 503 -29.35 -8.47 15.46
N ALA A 504 -28.36 -7.62 15.75
CA ALA A 504 -26.96 -8.00 15.58
C ALA A 504 -26.58 -9.09 16.62
N PRO A 505 -25.86 -10.16 16.21
CA PRO A 505 -25.42 -11.23 17.12
C PRO A 505 -24.61 -10.68 18.30
N VAL A 506 -24.70 -11.34 19.45
CA VAL A 506 -24.03 -10.93 20.68
C VAL A 506 -22.69 -11.65 20.82
N LEU A 507 -21.62 -10.93 21.16
CA LEU A 507 -20.32 -11.55 21.47
C LEU A 507 -20.34 -12.16 22.86
N GLU A 508 -20.04 -13.46 22.95
CA GLU A 508 -19.81 -14.15 24.22
C GLU A 508 -18.33 -14.06 24.59
N VAL A 509 -17.44 -14.45 23.67
CA VAL A 509 -15.99 -14.35 23.81
C VAL A 509 -15.43 -13.59 22.62
N LEU A 510 -14.67 -12.52 22.88
CA LEU A 510 -13.90 -11.81 21.87
C LEU A 510 -12.42 -12.10 22.08
N SER A 511 -11.83 -12.88 21.18
CA SER A 511 -10.42 -13.25 21.26
C SER A 511 -9.59 -12.45 20.26
N LEU A 512 -8.57 -11.79 20.80
CA LEU A 512 -7.78 -10.78 20.10
C LEU A 512 -6.29 -11.05 20.18
N SER A 513 -5.58 -10.53 19.19
CA SER A 513 -4.16 -10.26 19.26
C SER A 513 -3.83 -8.87 18.76
N SER A 514 -2.66 -8.40 19.16
CA SER A 514 -2.13 -7.14 18.68
C SER A 514 -1.83 -7.24 17.18
N PRO A 515 -2.04 -6.16 16.41
CA PRO A 515 -1.71 -6.15 14.99
C PRO A 515 -0.22 -6.48 14.79
N PRO A 516 0.13 -7.50 13.99
CA PRO A 516 1.53 -7.79 13.68
C PRO A 516 2.13 -6.68 12.80
N LEU A 517 3.45 -6.60 12.80
CA LEU A 517 4.16 -5.77 11.83
C LEU A 517 3.90 -6.31 10.43
N ALA A 518 3.61 -5.41 9.49
CA ALA A 518 3.47 -5.76 8.08
C ALA A 518 4.80 -5.58 7.35
N PRO A 519 5.12 -6.48 6.40
CA PRO A 519 6.28 -6.31 5.56
C PRO A 519 6.11 -5.10 4.63
N ILE A 520 7.22 -4.43 4.34
CA ILE A 520 7.28 -3.34 3.37
C ILE A 520 8.53 -3.45 2.50
N HIS A 521 8.32 -3.35 1.19
CA HIS A 521 9.36 -3.37 0.17
C HIS A 521 9.03 -2.30 -0.87
N GLY A 522 10.04 -1.66 -1.43
CA GLY A 522 9.87 -0.64 -2.45
C GLY A 522 10.99 0.37 -2.50
N THR A 523 10.75 1.49 -3.18
CA THR A 523 11.69 2.60 -3.31
C THR A 523 11.22 3.79 -2.49
N ILE A 524 12.15 4.45 -1.79
CA ILE A 524 11.87 5.71 -1.09
C ILE A 524 11.73 6.82 -2.14
N THR A 525 10.56 7.43 -2.22
CA THR A 525 10.20 8.42 -3.26
C THR A 525 9.82 9.78 -2.71
N GLY A 526 9.75 9.88 -1.39
CA GLY A 526 9.64 11.13 -0.66
C GLY A 526 10.20 10.97 0.74
N ILE A 527 10.83 12.01 1.25
CA ILE A 527 11.21 12.14 2.65
C ILE A 527 10.70 13.50 3.12
N THR A 528 10.00 13.52 4.24
CA THR A 528 9.57 14.75 4.90
C THR A 528 9.90 14.69 6.37
N ASP A 529 10.28 15.83 6.93
CA ASP A 529 10.39 15.97 8.39
C ASP A 529 9.01 15.78 9.02
N ALA A 530 8.92 14.91 10.02
CA ALA A 530 7.70 14.67 10.79
C ALA A 530 7.70 15.41 12.14
N GLY A 531 8.78 16.13 12.46
CA GLY A 531 8.98 16.79 13.74
C GLY A 531 9.54 15.85 14.81
N GLN A 532 10.05 16.42 15.91
CA GLN A 532 10.56 15.69 17.09
C GLN A 532 11.66 14.66 16.78
N GLY A 533 12.48 14.90 15.75
CA GLY A 533 13.54 13.97 15.37
C GLY A 533 13.04 12.73 14.60
N SER A 534 11.79 12.74 14.14
CA SER A 534 11.23 11.70 13.29
C SER A 534 11.14 12.17 11.83
N MET A 535 11.29 11.25 10.89
CA MET A 535 11.10 11.45 9.47
C MET A 535 9.94 10.60 8.95
N ARG A 536 9.28 11.07 7.91
CA ARG A 536 8.31 10.28 7.15
C ARG A 536 8.90 9.90 5.81
N ALA A 537 9.10 8.60 5.62
CA ALA A 537 9.48 8.03 4.34
C ALA A 537 8.21 7.66 3.56
N THR A 538 8.05 8.25 2.37
CA THR A 538 7.06 7.82 1.39
C THR A 538 7.70 6.75 0.51
N ILE A 539 7.14 5.55 0.55
CA ILE A 539 7.64 4.37 -0.13
C ILE A 539 6.66 4.03 -1.23
N THR A 540 7.17 3.90 -2.44
CA THR A 540 6.42 3.31 -3.55
C THR A 540 6.81 1.85 -3.67
N THR A 541 5.87 0.96 -3.37
CA THR A 541 6.10 -0.47 -3.49
C THR A 541 6.27 -0.87 -4.95
N ASN A 542 6.79 -2.06 -5.20
CA ASN A 542 6.89 -2.60 -6.57
C ASN A 542 5.51 -2.81 -7.22
N LYS A 543 4.42 -2.81 -6.44
CA LYS A 543 3.01 -2.80 -6.92
C LYS A 543 2.51 -1.36 -7.19
N LEU A 544 3.40 -0.38 -7.10
CA LEU A 544 3.17 1.07 -7.10
C LEU A 544 2.33 1.58 -5.94
N ASP A 545 2.10 0.79 -4.90
CA ASP A 545 1.38 1.27 -3.71
C ASP A 545 2.20 2.31 -2.98
N ILE A 546 1.59 3.45 -2.70
CA ILE A 546 2.23 4.55 -1.98
C ILE A 546 1.88 4.40 -0.52
N VAL A 547 2.89 4.05 0.27
CA VAL A 547 2.81 3.80 1.69
C VAL A 547 3.71 4.81 2.39
N ASP A 548 3.17 5.51 3.39
CA ASP A 548 3.97 6.30 4.32
C ASP A 548 4.32 5.45 5.54
N VAL A 549 5.59 5.54 5.94
CA VAL A 549 6.07 5.03 7.23
C VAL A 549 6.75 6.16 8.01
N LEU A 550 6.53 6.15 9.32
CA LEU A 550 7.24 6.99 10.27
C LEU A 550 8.52 6.28 10.67
N VAL A 551 9.63 6.99 10.59
CA VAL A 551 10.97 6.50 10.92
C VAL A 551 11.51 7.43 12.00
N ASP A 552 11.86 6.88 13.15
CA ASP A 552 12.33 7.62 14.32
C ASP A 552 13.63 7.00 14.88
N ALA A 553 14.08 7.49 16.03
CA ALA A 553 15.30 7.03 16.68
C ALA A 553 15.25 5.53 17.06
N ASP A 554 14.06 4.97 17.27
CA ASP A 554 13.88 3.56 17.64
C ASP A 554 13.85 2.64 16.39
N THR A 555 13.74 3.23 15.20
CA THR A 555 13.71 2.48 13.94
C THR A 555 15.09 1.94 13.58
N GLN A 556 15.19 0.62 13.38
CA GLN A 556 16.44 -0.02 12.94
C GLN A 556 16.66 0.18 11.43
N VAL A 557 17.45 1.19 11.04
CA VAL A 557 17.84 1.42 9.64
C VAL A 557 19.22 0.81 9.35
N VAL A 558 19.28 -0.17 8.45
CA VAL A 558 20.48 -0.96 8.15
C VAL A 558 20.82 -0.93 6.66
N GLN A 559 22.08 -0.70 6.32
CA GLN A 559 22.61 -0.83 4.96
C GLN A 559 23.88 -1.69 4.97
N LYS A 560 23.92 -2.74 4.15
CA LYS A 560 25.05 -3.70 4.09
C LYS A 560 25.47 -4.21 5.48
N GLY A 561 24.49 -4.54 6.33
CA GLY A 561 24.70 -5.02 7.69
C GLY A 561 25.10 -3.97 8.73
N LYS A 562 25.29 -2.69 8.35
CA LYS A 562 25.64 -1.60 9.26
C LYS A 562 24.44 -0.70 9.54
N SER A 563 24.26 -0.29 10.79
CA SER A 563 23.25 0.72 11.11
C SER A 563 23.69 2.08 10.57
N ILE A 564 22.80 2.77 9.85
CA ILE A 564 23.06 4.09 9.25
C ILE A 564 22.18 5.21 9.83
N GLY A 565 21.24 4.86 10.71
CA GLY A 565 20.31 5.80 11.32
C GLY A 565 19.38 6.50 10.32
N LEU A 566 18.67 7.51 10.82
CA LEU A 566 17.71 8.29 10.05
C LEU A 566 18.35 9.11 8.93
N ASP A 567 19.48 9.75 9.23
CA ASP A 567 20.19 10.64 8.29
C ASP A 567 20.79 9.88 7.09
N GLY A 568 20.93 8.56 7.23
CA GLY A 568 21.34 7.67 6.14
C GLY A 568 20.24 7.40 5.12
N LEU A 569 18.98 7.77 5.39
CA LEU A 569 17.88 7.60 4.45
C LEU A 569 17.92 8.65 3.33
N ALA A 570 17.81 8.17 2.09
CA ALA A 570 17.84 9.01 0.91
C ALA A 570 16.81 8.58 -0.13
N LEU A 571 16.37 9.55 -0.95
CA LEU A 571 15.51 9.27 -2.10
C LEU A 571 16.19 8.27 -3.04
N GLY A 572 15.38 7.37 -3.62
CA GLY A 572 15.85 6.34 -4.55
C GLY A 572 16.43 5.09 -3.89
N GLN A 573 16.70 5.10 -2.58
CA GLN A 573 17.08 3.88 -1.85
C GLN A 573 15.97 2.84 -1.90
N ARG A 574 16.37 1.57 -2.00
CA ARG A 574 15.44 0.44 -2.03
C ARG A 574 15.36 -0.20 -0.67
N ILE A 575 14.14 -0.38 -0.18
CA ILE A 575 13.85 -1.17 1.01
C ILE A 575 13.70 -2.61 0.54
N VAL A 576 14.70 -3.43 0.84
CA VAL A 576 14.72 -4.85 0.48
C VAL A 576 14.09 -5.73 1.55
N ASN A 577 14.11 -5.29 2.80
CA ASN A 577 13.39 -5.92 3.89
C ASN A 577 13.01 -4.86 4.92
N GLY A 578 11.73 -4.62 5.10
CA GLY A 578 11.22 -3.68 6.09
C GLY A 578 10.00 -4.21 6.80
N ALA A 579 9.78 -3.73 8.02
CA ALA A 579 8.62 -4.06 8.82
C ALA A 579 8.07 -2.79 9.46
N TYR A 580 6.75 -2.60 9.42
CA TYR A 580 6.10 -1.42 9.98
C TYR A 580 4.74 -1.77 10.59
N HIS A 581 4.29 -0.98 11.55
CA HIS A 581 2.97 -1.15 12.16
C HIS A 581 1.88 -0.51 11.27
N PRO A 582 0.89 -1.26 10.73
CA PRO A 582 -0.03 -0.75 9.70
C PRO A 582 -0.93 0.41 10.13
N ILE A 583 -1.11 0.62 11.43
CA ILE A 583 -2.00 1.64 12.01
C ILE A 583 -1.23 2.92 12.36
N SER A 584 -0.27 2.84 13.31
CA SER A 584 0.61 3.96 13.70
C SER A 584 1.56 4.40 12.57
N ARG A 585 1.87 3.51 11.61
CA ARG A 585 2.84 3.71 10.53
C ARG A 585 4.31 3.70 10.97
N GLU A 586 4.60 3.48 12.24
CA GLU A 586 5.96 3.36 12.76
C GLU A 586 6.68 2.17 12.11
N ALA A 587 7.86 2.43 11.55
CA ALA A 587 8.75 1.41 11.04
C ALA A 587 9.54 0.81 12.20
N ALA A 588 9.57 -0.51 12.29
CA ALA A 588 10.42 -1.21 13.26
C ALA A 588 11.83 -1.41 12.69
N ARG A 589 11.92 -1.78 11.41
CA ARG A 589 13.18 -2.05 10.72
C ARG A 589 13.07 -1.69 9.25
N LEU A 590 14.15 -1.12 8.70
CA LEU A 590 14.34 -0.86 7.28
C LEU A 590 15.75 -1.31 6.88
N THR A 591 15.83 -2.38 6.10
CA THR A 591 17.06 -2.79 5.41
C THR A 591 17.06 -2.13 4.04
N VAL A 592 17.99 -1.20 3.83
CA VAL A 592 18.09 -0.40 2.62
C VAL A 592 19.30 -0.78 1.78
N GLN A 593 19.11 -0.77 0.47
CA GLN A 593 20.18 -0.80 -0.53
C GLN A 593 20.38 0.61 -1.09
N PRO A 594 21.61 0.95 -1.54
CA PRO A 594 21.84 2.19 -2.25
C PRO A 594 20.91 2.31 -3.48
N PRO A 595 20.67 3.53 -3.97
CA PRO A 595 19.85 3.73 -5.16
C PRO A 595 20.41 2.94 -6.35
N ARG A 596 19.54 2.21 -7.07
CA ARG A 596 19.92 1.56 -8.33
C ARG A 596 20.15 2.54 -9.46
N ALA A 597 19.59 3.74 -9.31
CA ALA A 597 19.85 4.84 -10.21
C ALA A 597 20.16 6.10 -9.41
N ALA A 598 21.24 6.75 -9.80
CA ALA A 598 21.52 8.13 -9.48
C ALA A 598 20.82 9.04 -10.50
N ARG A 599 20.64 10.29 -10.09
CA ARG A 599 20.05 11.34 -10.90
C ARG A 599 21.08 12.42 -11.16
N ILE A 600 21.08 12.96 -12.36
CA ILE A 600 21.74 14.22 -12.67
C ILE A 600 20.84 15.13 -13.50
N SER A 601 20.98 16.44 -13.30
CA SER A 601 20.34 17.51 -14.08
C SER A 601 21.41 18.51 -14.48
N GLY A 602 21.30 19.10 -15.66
CA GLY A 602 22.34 20.00 -16.14
C GLY A 602 22.23 20.30 -17.62
N GLU A 603 23.32 20.74 -18.21
CA GLU A 603 23.43 20.95 -19.65
C GLU A 603 24.28 19.84 -20.26
N ILE A 604 23.87 19.30 -21.40
CA ILE A 604 24.74 18.44 -22.20
C ILE A 604 25.86 19.32 -22.74
N THR A 605 27.09 19.07 -22.32
CA THR A 605 28.27 19.82 -22.82
C THR A 605 28.96 19.08 -23.96
N LEU A 606 28.79 17.76 -24.04
CA LEU A 606 29.41 16.93 -25.07
C LEU A 606 28.50 15.74 -25.42
N VAL A 607 28.42 15.42 -26.72
CA VAL A 607 27.77 14.22 -27.25
C VAL A 607 28.80 13.47 -28.10
N GLU A 608 29.13 12.25 -27.68
CA GLU A 608 30.10 11.39 -28.36
C GLU A 608 29.39 10.16 -28.91
N GLU A 609 28.83 10.27 -30.11
CA GLU A 609 28.07 9.18 -30.74
C GLU A 609 28.91 7.91 -30.91
N TYR A 610 30.20 8.05 -31.26
CA TYR A 610 31.11 6.91 -31.42
C TYR A 610 31.33 6.14 -30.12
N LEU A 611 31.41 6.85 -28.99
CA LEU A 611 31.54 6.25 -27.65
C LEU A 611 30.20 5.90 -27.03
N SER A 612 29.09 6.19 -27.73
CA SER A 612 27.75 6.09 -27.20
C SER A 612 27.64 6.78 -25.84
N ALA A 613 28.11 8.02 -25.73
CA ALA A 613 28.20 8.73 -24.45
C ALA A 613 27.73 10.19 -24.55
N VAL A 614 27.25 10.73 -23.43
CA VAL A 614 27.04 12.18 -23.24
C VAL A 614 27.65 12.64 -21.94
N THR A 615 28.20 13.85 -21.94
CA THR A 615 28.65 14.51 -20.70
C THR A 615 27.61 15.53 -20.28
N ILE A 616 27.13 15.42 -19.05
CA ILE A 616 26.21 16.37 -18.44
C ILE A 616 26.96 17.16 -17.39
N GLN A 617 27.04 18.48 -17.58
CA GLN A 617 27.55 19.39 -16.56
C GLN A 617 26.40 19.80 -15.64
N PRO A 618 26.41 19.36 -14.36
CA PRO A 618 25.45 19.85 -13.40
C PRO A 618 25.76 21.29 -13.02
N ARG A 619 24.76 22.00 -12.48
CA ARG A 619 24.95 23.38 -11.99
C ARG A 619 25.94 23.47 -10.82
N GLN A 620 26.05 22.40 -10.05
CA GLN A 620 26.97 22.26 -8.94
C GLN A 620 27.59 20.86 -8.99
N GLY A 621 28.90 20.78 -8.76
CA GLY A 621 29.66 19.54 -8.81
C GLY A 621 30.29 19.25 -10.17
N ASP A 622 30.97 18.11 -10.23
CA ASP A 622 31.73 17.69 -11.40
C ASP A 622 30.81 17.18 -12.53
N PRO A 623 31.22 17.35 -13.80
CA PRO A 623 30.51 16.77 -14.93
C PRO A 623 30.45 15.25 -14.83
N VAL A 624 29.31 14.67 -15.22
CA VAL A 624 29.11 13.22 -15.22
C VAL A 624 28.98 12.73 -16.66
N ILE A 625 29.81 11.75 -16.99
CA ILE A 625 29.78 11.05 -18.27
C ILE A 625 28.81 9.90 -18.15
N LEU A 626 27.87 9.85 -19.08
CA LEU A 626 26.77 8.92 -19.11
C LEU A 626 26.86 8.06 -20.36
N ILE A 627 26.83 6.73 -20.17
CA ILE A 627 27.07 5.74 -21.22
C ILE A 627 25.74 5.14 -21.69
N PHE A 628 25.51 5.13 -23.00
CA PHE A 628 24.34 4.54 -23.66
C PHE A 628 24.69 3.11 -24.07
N PRO A 629 24.03 2.09 -23.48
CA PRO A 629 24.29 0.71 -23.85
C PRO A 629 23.82 0.41 -25.28
N GLN A 630 24.61 -0.32 -26.06
CA GLN A 630 24.26 -0.65 -27.46
C GLN A 630 23.08 -1.64 -27.57
N ASN A 631 22.87 -2.46 -26.54
CA ASN A 631 21.81 -3.49 -26.52
C ASN A 631 20.52 -2.98 -25.84
N GLU A 632 20.59 -1.83 -25.17
CA GLU A 632 19.54 -1.26 -24.32
C GLU A 632 19.44 0.23 -24.57
N ASN A 633 18.50 0.63 -25.43
CA ASN A 633 18.31 2.05 -25.71
C ASN A 633 17.57 2.70 -24.54
N PRO A 634 18.19 3.64 -23.81
CA PRO A 634 17.51 4.33 -22.74
C PRO A 634 16.34 5.13 -23.29
N VAL A 635 15.30 5.29 -22.48
CA VAL A 635 14.16 6.11 -22.86
C VAL A 635 14.58 7.58 -22.84
N ILE A 636 14.66 8.20 -24.01
CA ILE A 636 14.90 9.63 -24.15
C ILE A 636 13.58 10.32 -24.52
N THR A 637 13.25 11.36 -23.76
CA THR A 637 12.01 12.12 -23.92
C THR A 637 12.29 13.61 -23.96
N ARG A 638 11.56 14.32 -24.82
CA ARG A 638 11.51 15.78 -24.87
C ARG A 638 10.03 16.16 -25.03
N GLN A 639 9.43 16.70 -23.96
CA GLN A 639 7.97 16.95 -23.91
C GLN A 639 7.16 15.68 -24.30
N ASN A 640 6.12 15.86 -25.12
CA ASN A 640 5.28 14.82 -25.72
C ASN A 640 6.01 13.88 -26.71
N LYS A 641 7.25 14.17 -27.11
CA LYS A 641 8.00 13.33 -28.05
C LYS A 641 8.78 12.26 -27.30
N ARG A 642 8.34 11.01 -27.44
CA ARG A 642 9.02 9.80 -26.92
C ARG A 642 9.88 9.15 -28.00
N GLY A 643 10.84 8.32 -27.58
CA GLY A 643 11.64 7.50 -28.49
C GLY A 643 12.74 8.28 -29.23
N LEU A 644 13.23 9.36 -28.63
CA LEU A 644 14.44 10.03 -29.12
C LEU A 644 15.64 9.09 -28.99
N LYS A 645 16.63 9.27 -29.86
CA LYS A 645 17.89 8.53 -29.86
C LYS A 645 19.03 9.41 -29.39
N LEU A 646 20.18 8.80 -29.11
CA LEU A 646 21.42 9.53 -28.79
C LEU A 646 21.73 10.59 -29.87
N SER A 647 21.51 10.27 -31.14
CA SER A 647 21.72 11.18 -32.28
C SER A 647 20.78 12.40 -32.30
N ASP A 648 19.72 12.40 -31.49
CA ASP A 648 18.83 13.56 -31.33
C ASP A 648 19.31 14.53 -30.23
N LEU A 649 20.32 14.14 -29.45
CA LEU A 649 20.93 14.94 -28.40
C LEU A 649 22.03 15.84 -28.98
N LYS A 650 22.14 17.06 -28.45
CA LYS A 650 23.17 18.02 -28.85
C LYS A 650 23.78 18.71 -27.64
N ALA A 651 25.03 19.14 -27.77
CA ALA A 651 25.60 20.10 -26.83
C ALA A 651 24.70 21.34 -26.74
N GLY A 652 24.46 21.83 -25.53
CA GLY A 652 23.49 22.90 -25.24
C GLY A 652 22.08 22.40 -24.90
N ASP A 653 21.75 21.12 -25.14
CA ASP A 653 20.48 20.57 -24.67
C ASP A 653 20.43 20.58 -23.14
N ARG A 654 19.38 21.19 -22.58
CA ARG A 654 19.14 21.16 -21.14
C ARG A 654 18.50 19.83 -20.74
N VAL A 655 19.16 19.11 -19.85
CA VAL A 655 18.66 17.89 -19.22
C VAL A 655 17.94 18.27 -17.93
N ARG A 656 16.63 18.05 -17.90
CA ARG A 656 15.85 18.15 -16.65
C ARG A 656 16.29 17.04 -15.70
N ALA A 657 16.25 15.80 -16.17
CA ALA A 657 16.74 14.68 -15.38
C ALA A 657 17.29 13.58 -16.29
N ALA A 658 18.49 13.10 -15.98
CA ALA A 658 19.02 11.84 -16.44
C ALA A 658 19.12 10.89 -15.24
N PHE A 659 18.60 9.68 -15.42
CA PHE A 659 18.73 8.58 -14.48
C PHE A 659 19.76 7.62 -15.02
N TYR A 660 20.70 7.23 -14.17
CA TYR A 660 21.81 6.36 -14.55
C TYR A 660 22.19 5.44 -13.41
N ASP A 661 22.72 4.26 -13.71
CA ASP A 661 23.31 3.39 -12.70
C ASP A 661 24.64 4.01 -12.23
N PRO A 662 24.78 4.40 -10.95
CA PRO A 662 25.98 5.04 -10.45
C PRO A 662 27.21 4.13 -10.41
N ALA A 663 27.03 2.80 -10.46
CA ALA A 663 28.15 1.87 -10.49
C ALA A 663 28.75 1.74 -11.91
N THR A 664 27.93 1.88 -12.94
CA THR A 664 28.34 1.63 -14.34
C THR A 664 28.28 2.88 -15.22
N ASN A 665 27.75 3.99 -14.71
CA ASN A 665 27.39 5.20 -15.46
C ASN A 665 26.45 4.95 -16.64
N ARG A 666 25.78 3.80 -16.68
CA ARG A 666 24.84 3.46 -17.74
C ARG A 666 23.59 4.31 -17.63
N VAL A 667 23.22 4.98 -18.71
CA VAL A 667 21.97 5.71 -18.81
C VAL A 667 20.81 4.74 -18.79
N LEU A 668 19.84 5.03 -17.93
CA LEU A 668 18.59 4.31 -17.86
C LEU A 668 17.47 5.14 -18.53
N ARG A 669 17.48 6.46 -18.31
CA ARG A 669 16.47 7.37 -18.87
C ARG A 669 16.95 8.82 -18.93
N ILE A 670 16.55 9.57 -19.97
CA ILE A 670 16.80 11.01 -20.07
C ILE A 670 15.52 11.78 -20.37
N VAL A 671 15.35 12.89 -19.66
CA VAL A 671 14.27 13.85 -19.81
C VAL A 671 14.88 15.20 -20.16
N LEU A 672 14.69 15.62 -21.40
CA LEU A 672 15.15 16.90 -21.93
C LEU A 672 14.13 18.01 -21.65
N ALA A 673 14.62 19.23 -21.47
CA ALA A 673 13.80 20.43 -21.47
C ALA A 673 13.19 20.67 -22.86
N PRO A 674 12.07 21.43 -22.95
CA PRO A 674 11.61 22.01 -24.20
C PRO A 674 12.78 22.68 -24.95
N LYS A 675 12.77 22.62 -26.28
CA LYS A 675 13.63 23.53 -27.03
C LYS A 675 13.20 24.96 -26.67
N PRO A 676 14.13 25.88 -26.40
CA PRO A 676 13.75 27.28 -26.29
C PRO A 676 13.04 27.67 -27.58
N ASP A 677 11.84 28.27 -27.46
CA ASP A 677 11.20 28.90 -28.60
C ASP A 677 12.15 30.01 -29.06
N LEU A 678 12.80 29.77 -30.19
CA LEU A 678 13.53 30.79 -30.93
C LEU A 678 12.48 31.62 -31.67
N ASP A 679 11.63 32.35 -30.96
CA ASP A 679 10.85 33.47 -31.50
C ASP A 679 10.39 34.34 -30.32
N TYR A 680 10.86 35.59 -30.36
CA TYR A 680 10.53 36.68 -29.44
C TYR A 680 9.18 37.30 -29.79
#